data_AF-A0A2N2HRK3-F1
#
_entry.id   AF-A0A2N2HRK3-F1
#
_cell.length_a   1.000
_cell.length_b   1.000
_cell.length_c   1.000
_cell.angle_alpha   90.00
_cell.angle_beta   90.00
_cell.angle_gamma   90.00
#
_symmetry.space_group_name_H-M   'P 1'
#
loop_
_entity.id
_entity.type
_entity.pdbx_description
1 polymer ?
#
loop_
_entity_poly.entity_id
_entity_poly.type
_entity_poly.pdbx_seq_one_letter_code
_entity_poly.pdbx_strand_id
1 'polypeptide(L)'
;MKTPGRETRNRSVLSARRIALVAAGILALGVLLAGALSLALSGGGAASPLERASGALSFYVLGHPPQVYALEGEKNGSFFTIRPGESLEVTYRDEFILRGVVSDSLMGRGIEVRIDGFEGKAALGSLFKGVTFVDRLTAGQNGSAALTSGETARISVLYNGRETATFSIRASLTSQDFLRHARAAKDRVEKIGFLKQALALTPSDTEVRRELAAEYEKAGQVDEAAAAFEEILKVKPADEAALMALVKIHLSRKAYDRVVDVSSLAVKANPKSAPARAALAFAFQMLGKFEEAAQQYETALQLDPNNTSIRFRLGEVYDQMKKPGKAGEQYRKVLTESPKDREAVLALALSKLKAGKHDEAVYWYKAYLKQNPKSAAAWANLGLAYAGKGQGKEEIDSYRKALALDPKNAVILSNMALAYEKAKQPREAADAWRKVLKVRPGDPGAAARLGELALREKRYREAASYFETALKGSAQKGPLHAAAAAAYSEMKQYGKAVEHYEKAVRSGVRDPELQLGMATAYQKLGKSREATAAFGKATASGASRDVLARVAAAHLQEKRYDQAANTYREMVRRFPGKGRSYTGLGDALSLKGDLDGAVDAYKKAVRHDPAEDKAYLGLGAAYERKGNLEEALKAYQKAWEINPDLSQAARKARDIRVRMLEKNQGR
;
A
#
# COMPACT_ATOMS: atom_id res chain seq x y z
N MET A 1 52.39 106.55 96.10
CA MET A 1 52.22 106.17 97.52
C MET A 1 51.88 104.67 97.62
N LYS A 2 51.85 104.10 98.83
CA LYS A 2 52.02 102.67 99.17
C LYS A 2 50.99 101.65 98.62
N THR A 3 51.43 100.38 98.66
CA THR A 3 50.80 99.03 98.50
C THR A 3 49.70 98.72 99.55
N PRO A 4 49.03 97.53 99.65
CA PRO A 4 49.29 96.15 99.13
C PRO A 4 48.08 95.52 98.37
N GLY A 5 47.90 94.21 98.14
CA GLY A 5 48.58 92.98 98.59
C GLY A 5 48.18 91.70 97.81
N ARG A 6 48.49 90.49 98.33
CA ARG A 6 48.34 89.18 97.61
C ARG A 6 48.23 87.98 98.58
N GLU A 7 47.12 87.22 98.58
CA GLU A 7 47.06 85.78 98.94
C GLU A 7 45.64 85.18 98.78
N THR A 8 45.53 83.84 98.68
CA THR A 8 44.34 82.95 98.46
C THR A 8 43.95 82.58 97.01
N ARG A 9 44.65 81.60 96.38
CA ARG A 9 44.16 80.97 95.13
C ARG A 9 44.75 79.58 94.83
N ASN A 10 44.39 78.52 95.59
CA ASN A 10 44.83 77.16 95.21
C ASN A 10 43.95 75.94 95.62
N ARG A 11 42.69 76.12 96.05
CA ARG A 11 41.77 74.98 96.35
C ARG A 11 40.63 74.77 95.32
N SER A 12 40.42 75.68 94.37
CA SER A 12 39.28 75.64 93.44
C SER A 12 39.50 74.82 92.15
N VAL A 13 40.73 74.44 91.82
CA VAL A 13 41.07 73.86 90.50
C VAL A 13 40.72 72.35 90.41
N LEU A 14 40.74 71.62 91.53
CA LEU A 14 40.51 70.17 91.58
C LEU A 14 39.02 69.77 91.51
N SER A 15 38.11 70.60 92.05
CA SER A 15 36.66 70.36 91.95
C SER A 15 36.14 70.61 90.53
N ALA A 16 36.59 71.69 89.89
CA ALA A 16 36.21 72.05 88.52
C ALA A 16 36.50 70.93 87.50
N ARG A 17 37.64 70.23 87.61
CA ARG A 17 37.96 69.10 86.72
C ARG A 17 37.03 67.90 86.89
N ARG A 18 36.60 67.56 88.12
CA ARG A 18 35.64 66.47 88.34
C ARG A 18 34.24 66.83 87.84
N ILE A 19 33.80 68.07 88.08
CA ILE A 19 32.52 68.58 87.58
C ILE A 19 32.52 68.61 86.05
N ALA A 20 33.61 69.07 85.41
CA ALA A 20 33.74 69.06 83.95
C ALA A 20 33.71 67.64 83.35
N LEU A 21 34.33 66.65 84.00
CA LEU A 21 34.28 65.24 83.59
C LEU A 21 32.87 64.64 83.70
N VAL A 22 32.16 64.91 84.80
CA VAL A 22 30.77 64.45 84.99
C VAL A 22 29.82 65.17 84.02
N ALA A 23 29.98 66.48 83.82
CA ALA A 23 29.20 67.25 82.86
C ALA A 23 29.45 66.78 81.42
N ALA A 24 30.70 66.48 81.04
CA ALA A 24 31.03 65.89 79.74
C ALA A 24 30.44 64.49 79.57
N GLY A 25 30.42 63.66 80.62
CA GLY A 25 29.76 62.36 80.63
C GLY A 25 28.24 62.46 80.44
N ILE A 26 27.59 63.40 81.12
CA ILE A 26 26.14 63.66 81.00
C ILE A 26 25.80 64.24 79.61
N LEU A 27 26.63 65.14 79.06
CA LEU A 27 26.47 65.67 77.70
C LEU A 27 26.66 64.57 76.64
N ALA A 28 27.67 63.70 76.80
CA ALA A 28 27.86 62.56 75.90
C ALA A 28 26.67 61.59 75.97
N LEU A 29 26.16 61.29 77.16
CA LEU A 29 24.98 60.46 77.35
C LEU A 29 23.71 61.11 76.78
N GLY A 30 23.55 62.44 76.92
CA GLY A 30 22.44 63.20 76.36
C GLY A 30 22.46 63.27 74.84
N VAL A 31 23.64 63.42 74.23
CA VAL A 31 23.83 63.35 72.76
C VAL A 31 23.57 61.93 72.24
N LEU A 32 24.00 60.89 72.98
CA LEU A 32 23.69 59.49 72.67
C LEU A 32 22.18 59.20 72.78
N LEU A 33 21.49 59.69 73.82
CA LEU A 33 20.04 59.57 73.98
C LEU A 33 19.28 60.32 72.89
N ALA A 34 19.71 61.52 72.50
CA ALA A 34 19.12 62.27 71.39
C ALA A 34 19.35 61.55 70.04
N GLY A 35 20.52 60.95 69.82
CA GLY A 35 20.80 60.09 68.67
C GLY A 35 19.94 58.83 68.65
N ALA A 36 19.78 58.16 69.78
CA ALA A 36 18.91 56.99 69.95
C ALA A 36 17.43 57.33 69.72
N LEU A 37 16.97 58.50 70.17
CA LEU A 37 15.59 58.98 69.92
C LEU A 37 15.38 59.38 68.45
N SER A 38 16.41 59.93 67.78
CA SER A 38 16.38 60.22 66.35
C SER A 38 16.37 58.94 65.49
N LEU A 39 17.11 57.89 65.89
CA LEU A 39 16.99 56.54 65.32
C LEU A 39 15.58 56.00 65.46
N ALA A 40 14.99 56.15 66.65
CA ALA A 40 13.66 55.65 66.97
C ALA A 40 12.56 56.16 66.01
N LEU A 41 12.78 57.32 65.37
CA LEU A 41 11.84 58.01 64.49
C LEU A 41 12.17 57.90 62.98
N SER A 42 13.29 57.30 62.58
CA SER A 42 13.86 57.44 61.22
C SER A 42 14.07 56.16 60.42
N GLY A 43 13.61 54.99 60.89
CA GLY A 43 13.66 53.73 60.13
C GLY A 43 12.27 53.23 59.74
N GLY A 44 12.11 52.75 58.50
CA GLY A 44 10.84 52.27 57.98
C GLY A 44 10.38 50.95 58.60
N GLY A 45 9.67 51.01 59.74
CA GLY A 45 8.87 49.90 60.31
C GLY A 45 9.62 48.62 60.71
N ALA A 46 10.95 48.57 60.58
CA ALA A 46 11.74 47.35 60.75
C ALA A 46 11.74 46.82 62.19
N ALA A 47 11.85 47.72 63.18
CA ALA A 47 11.82 47.45 64.62
C ALA A 47 11.20 48.64 65.36
N SER A 48 10.71 48.44 66.59
CA SER A 48 10.04 49.50 67.35
C SER A 48 11.01 50.60 67.81
N PRO A 49 10.51 51.83 68.04
CA PRO A 49 11.30 52.93 68.59
C PRO A 49 12.05 52.56 69.89
N LEU A 50 11.41 51.76 70.76
CA LEU A 50 11.97 51.31 72.03
C LEU A 50 13.08 50.27 71.87
N GLU A 51 12.91 49.29 70.96
CA GLU A 51 13.94 48.29 70.68
C GLU A 51 15.21 48.96 70.13
N ARG A 52 15.07 49.88 69.18
CA ARG A 52 16.21 50.61 68.60
C ARG A 52 16.92 51.53 69.60
N ALA A 53 16.17 52.14 70.52
CA ALA A 53 16.78 52.95 71.58
C ALA A 53 17.57 52.08 72.58
N SER A 54 17.05 50.89 72.91
CA SER A 54 17.72 49.90 73.77
C SER A 54 18.97 49.31 73.10
N GLY A 55 18.88 48.94 71.82
CA GLY A 55 19.99 48.44 71.02
C GLY A 55 21.11 49.48 70.86
N ALA A 56 20.77 50.73 70.54
CA ALA A 56 21.75 51.83 70.46
C ALA A 56 22.49 52.08 71.80
N LEU A 57 21.81 51.98 72.94
CA LEU A 57 22.45 52.04 74.26
C LEU A 57 23.39 50.84 74.49
N SER A 58 22.95 49.63 74.16
CA SER A 58 23.76 48.41 74.24
C SER A 58 25.03 48.50 73.38
N PHE A 59 24.91 49.01 72.15
CA PHE A 59 26.02 49.21 71.22
C PHE A 59 27.00 50.28 71.70
N TYR A 60 26.53 51.51 71.94
CA TYR A 60 27.40 52.65 72.24
C TYR A 60 27.90 52.73 73.68
N VAL A 61 27.18 52.17 74.65
CA VAL A 61 27.52 52.26 76.09
C VAL A 61 28.11 50.96 76.64
N LEU A 62 27.59 49.80 76.22
CA LEU A 62 28.06 48.49 76.72
C LEU A 62 29.09 47.82 75.78
N GLY A 63 29.28 48.34 74.56
CA GLY A 63 30.26 47.82 73.60
C GLY A 63 29.90 46.47 72.99
N HIS A 64 28.63 46.06 73.09
CA HIS A 64 28.11 44.89 72.38
C HIS A 64 28.10 45.13 70.86
N PRO A 65 28.14 44.09 70.00
CA PRO A 65 27.98 44.27 68.56
C PRO A 65 26.58 44.84 68.22
N PRO A 66 26.44 45.63 67.14
CA PRO A 66 25.18 46.27 66.80
C PRO A 66 24.17 45.24 66.28
N GLN A 67 22.93 45.33 66.74
CA GLN A 67 21.83 44.56 66.18
C GLN A 67 21.48 45.10 64.79
N VAL A 68 21.23 44.19 63.85
CA VAL A 68 20.72 44.51 62.51
C VAL A 68 19.23 44.18 62.49
N TYR A 69 18.41 45.15 62.12
CA TYR A 69 16.95 45.05 62.10
C TYR A 69 16.40 44.78 60.71
N ALA A 70 17.03 45.35 59.67
CA ALA A 70 16.67 45.14 58.28
C ALA A 70 17.79 45.52 57.31
N LEU A 71 17.66 45.04 56.09
CA LEU A 71 18.39 45.50 54.90
C LEU A 71 17.41 46.27 54.01
N GLU A 72 17.77 47.49 53.64
CA GLU A 72 16.97 48.35 52.77
C GLU A 72 17.59 48.42 51.37
N GLY A 73 16.75 48.43 50.35
CA GLY A 73 17.17 48.45 48.96
C GLY A 73 16.10 48.96 48.01
N GLU A 74 16.42 48.89 46.73
CA GLU A 74 15.53 49.25 45.63
C GLU A 74 15.60 48.16 44.58
N LYS A 75 14.45 47.65 44.12
CA LYS A 75 14.32 46.64 43.07
C LYS A 75 13.38 47.17 41.99
N ASN A 76 13.84 47.23 40.74
CA ASN A 76 13.09 47.75 39.59
C ASN A 76 12.45 49.14 39.84
N GLY A 77 13.15 50.04 40.53
CA GLY A 77 12.65 51.38 40.89
C GLY A 77 11.71 51.43 42.11
N SER A 78 11.43 50.31 42.76
CA SER A 78 10.60 50.22 43.97
C SER A 78 11.44 49.92 45.21
N PHE A 79 11.25 50.68 46.28
CA PHE A 79 11.94 50.43 47.55
C PHE A 79 11.46 49.13 48.22
N PHE A 80 12.38 48.42 48.87
CA PHE A 80 12.09 47.25 49.68
C PHE A 80 12.88 47.27 50.99
N THR A 81 12.34 46.57 51.99
CA THR A 81 12.96 46.33 53.29
C THR A 81 12.77 44.86 53.60
N ILE A 82 13.85 44.15 53.92
CA ILE A 82 13.80 42.74 54.37
C ILE A 82 14.44 42.60 55.75
N ARG A 83 13.92 41.72 56.59
CA ARG A 83 14.42 41.44 57.95
C ARG A 83 15.37 40.24 57.98
N PRO A 84 16.23 40.08 59.00
CA PRO A 84 17.10 38.91 59.14
C PRO A 84 16.31 37.60 59.05
N GLY A 85 16.79 36.66 58.24
CA GLY A 85 16.08 35.40 57.93
C GLY A 85 15.00 35.48 56.85
N GLU A 86 14.60 36.68 56.39
CA GLU A 86 13.79 36.83 55.18
C GLU A 86 14.66 36.71 53.92
N SER A 87 14.01 36.64 52.75
CA SER A 87 14.70 36.49 51.47
C SER A 87 14.31 37.57 50.46
N LEU A 88 15.30 38.06 49.71
CA LEU A 88 15.07 38.87 48.52
C LEU A 88 14.75 37.94 47.34
N GLU A 89 13.49 37.89 46.94
CA GLU A 89 13.06 37.18 45.73
C GLU A 89 13.48 37.97 44.47
N VAL A 90 14.21 37.34 43.54
CA VAL A 90 14.64 37.94 42.28
C VAL A 90 14.27 37.08 41.07
N THR A 91 13.82 37.73 40.00
CA THR A 91 13.68 37.11 38.66
C THR A 91 14.83 37.54 37.75
N TYR A 92 14.99 36.91 36.58
CA TYR A 92 16.07 37.27 35.65
C TYR A 92 15.96 38.70 35.09
N ARG A 93 14.75 39.28 35.08
CA ARG A 93 14.48 40.65 34.65
C ARG A 93 14.74 41.69 35.73
N ASP A 94 14.83 41.26 36.98
CA ASP A 94 14.97 42.18 38.10
C ASP A 94 16.37 42.80 38.12
N GLU A 95 16.47 44.08 38.45
CA GLU A 95 17.71 44.71 38.87
C GLU A 95 17.49 45.35 40.24
N PHE A 96 18.46 45.21 41.14
CA PHE A 96 18.35 45.72 42.50
C PHE A 96 19.65 46.36 43.01
N ILE A 97 19.49 47.28 43.97
CA ILE A 97 20.57 47.95 44.69
C ILE A 97 20.31 47.80 46.19
N LEU A 98 21.30 47.36 46.96
CA LEU A 98 21.24 47.45 48.42
C LEU A 98 21.61 48.89 48.82
N ARG A 99 20.69 49.60 49.46
CA ARG A 99 20.82 51.03 49.79
C ARG A 99 21.47 51.23 51.17
N GLY A 100 21.13 50.40 52.16
CA GLY A 100 21.68 50.53 53.51
C GLY A 100 21.27 49.40 54.46
N VAL A 101 21.87 49.41 55.65
CA VAL A 101 21.58 48.46 56.75
C VAL A 101 20.95 49.23 57.89
N VAL A 102 19.73 48.85 58.28
CA VAL A 102 19.06 49.39 59.46
C VAL A 102 19.61 48.67 60.69
N SER A 103 20.36 49.38 61.52
CA SER A 103 21.04 48.84 62.71
C SER A 103 21.11 49.87 63.84
N ASP A 104 21.72 49.47 64.95
CA ASP A 104 22.08 50.34 66.08
C ASP A 104 23.20 51.36 65.77
N SER A 105 23.95 51.17 64.69
CA SER A 105 25.09 52.04 64.35
C SER A 105 24.65 53.25 63.52
N LEU A 106 24.55 54.42 64.18
CA LEU A 106 24.15 55.71 63.59
C LEU A 106 24.93 56.10 62.33
N MET A 107 26.21 55.73 62.25
CA MET A 107 27.13 56.17 61.19
C MET A 107 27.55 55.04 60.25
N GLY A 108 27.04 53.81 60.42
CA GLY A 108 27.44 52.64 59.62
C GLY A 108 28.91 52.24 59.74
N ARG A 109 29.73 52.93 60.54
CA ARG A 109 31.17 52.66 60.66
C ARG A 109 31.41 51.26 61.20
N GLY A 110 32.27 50.50 60.52
CA GLY A 110 32.56 49.11 60.84
C GLY A 110 31.54 48.10 60.30
N ILE A 111 30.43 48.55 59.69
CA ILE A 111 29.49 47.67 59.00
C ILE A 111 29.96 47.42 57.56
N GLU A 112 30.07 46.15 57.21
CA GLU A 112 30.36 45.67 55.86
C GLU A 112 29.21 44.76 55.42
N VAL A 113 28.81 44.82 54.14
CA VAL A 113 27.84 43.90 53.56
C VAL A 113 28.54 43.12 52.46
N ARG A 114 28.43 41.79 52.51
CA ARG A 114 28.95 40.87 51.50
C ARG A 114 27.80 40.08 50.88
N ILE A 115 27.95 39.72 49.61
CA ILE A 115 27.04 38.79 48.92
C ILE A 115 27.91 37.66 48.37
N ASP A 116 27.52 36.42 48.65
CA ASP A 116 28.30 35.24 48.27
C ASP A 116 28.61 35.22 46.77
N GLY A 117 29.87 34.94 46.42
CA GLY A 117 30.34 34.96 45.03
C GLY A 117 30.36 36.34 44.37
N PHE A 118 30.25 37.45 45.12
CA PHE A 118 30.49 38.82 44.64
C PHE A 118 31.54 39.55 45.50
N GLU A 119 32.44 38.80 46.15
CA GLU A 119 33.40 39.28 47.16
C GLU A 119 34.32 40.42 46.68
N GLY A 120 34.56 40.55 45.39
CA GLY A 120 35.33 41.65 44.78
C GLY A 120 34.54 42.93 44.47
N LYS A 121 33.26 43.02 44.88
CA LYS A 121 32.36 44.13 44.54
C LYS A 121 31.61 44.62 45.78
N ALA A 122 31.64 45.93 46.03
CA ALA A 122 30.91 46.54 47.15
C ALA A 122 29.40 46.24 47.05
N ALA A 123 28.83 45.59 48.07
CA ALA A 123 27.41 45.18 48.04
C ALA A 123 26.45 46.36 48.20
N LEU A 124 26.79 47.33 49.06
CA LEU A 124 26.01 48.57 49.20
C LEU A 124 26.29 49.51 48.03
N GLY A 125 25.25 50.17 47.52
CA GLY A 125 25.30 51.15 46.43
C GLY A 125 25.50 50.59 45.02
N SER A 126 25.86 49.32 44.88
CA SER A 126 26.04 48.66 43.57
C SER A 126 24.73 48.16 42.97
N LEU A 127 24.61 48.27 41.64
CA LEU A 127 23.57 47.59 40.86
C LEU A 127 23.89 46.10 40.68
N PHE A 128 22.95 45.24 41.05
CA PHE A 128 22.97 43.79 40.85
C PHE A 128 21.85 43.40 39.88
N LYS A 129 22.15 42.50 38.94
CA LYS A 129 21.18 42.01 37.95
C LYS A 129 20.70 40.62 38.36
N GLY A 130 19.40 40.42 38.51
CA GLY A 130 18.79 39.16 38.91
C GLY A 130 19.18 37.98 38.02
N VAL A 131 19.44 38.23 36.73
CA VAL A 131 20.03 37.25 35.80
C VAL A 131 21.31 36.58 36.34
N THR A 132 22.19 37.30 37.06
CA THR A 132 23.43 36.68 37.58
C THR A 132 23.20 35.74 38.76
N PHE A 133 22.03 35.81 39.40
CA PHE A 133 21.59 34.88 40.45
C PHE A 133 20.83 33.71 39.84
N VAL A 134 19.96 33.98 38.86
CA VAL A 134 19.26 32.95 38.07
C VAL A 134 20.24 32.04 37.33
N ASP A 135 21.28 32.60 36.69
CA ASP A 135 22.32 31.83 35.99
C ASP A 135 23.08 30.87 36.91
N ARG A 136 23.23 31.21 38.20
CA ARG A 136 23.84 30.30 39.21
C ARG A 136 22.91 29.15 39.56
N LEU A 137 21.61 29.40 39.62
CA LEU A 137 20.62 28.36 39.89
C LEU A 137 20.46 27.40 38.70
N THR A 138 20.57 27.88 37.45
CA THR A 138 20.50 27.02 36.26
C THR A 138 21.79 26.23 35.99
N ALA A 139 22.97 26.81 36.27
CA ALA A 139 24.26 26.14 36.05
C ALA A 139 24.45 24.82 36.82
N GLY A 140 23.73 24.61 37.92
CA GLY A 140 23.72 23.37 38.70
C GLY A 140 22.68 22.32 38.30
N GLN A 141 21.78 22.61 37.34
CA GLN A 141 20.55 21.84 37.10
C GLN A 141 20.58 20.92 35.86
N ASN A 142 21.77 20.44 35.46
CA ASN A 142 21.93 19.49 34.36
C ASN A 142 21.27 18.13 34.65
N GLY A 143 19.97 18.00 34.32
CA GLY A 143 19.19 16.77 34.45
C GLY A 143 18.47 16.57 35.79
N SER A 144 18.52 17.54 36.70
CA SER A 144 17.80 17.51 37.98
C SER A 144 16.33 17.96 37.81
N ALA A 145 15.46 17.53 38.75
CA ALA A 145 14.09 17.98 38.84
C ALA A 145 14.04 19.50 39.01
N ALA A 146 13.15 20.17 38.26
CA ALA A 146 13.11 21.62 38.19
C ALA A 146 12.74 22.24 39.55
N LEU A 147 13.74 22.79 40.25
CA LEU A 147 13.50 23.76 41.32
C LEU A 147 12.81 24.99 40.70
N THR A 148 11.62 25.33 41.21
CA THR A 148 10.88 26.53 40.78
C THR A 148 11.48 27.81 41.38
N SER A 149 12.09 27.68 42.56
CA SER A 149 12.92 28.70 43.19
C SER A 149 13.99 28.05 44.07
N GLY A 150 15.04 28.80 44.40
CA GLY A 150 16.11 28.32 45.28
C GLY A 150 16.97 29.46 45.82
N GLU A 151 17.62 29.24 46.96
CA GLU A 151 18.64 30.16 47.49
C GLU A 151 19.88 30.14 46.58
N THR A 152 20.38 31.32 46.21
CA THR A 152 21.44 31.49 45.20
C THR A 152 22.66 32.26 45.69
N ALA A 153 22.50 33.01 46.76
CA ALA A 153 23.57 33.68 47.50
C ALA A 153 23.05 34.07 48.89
N ARG A 154 23.91 34.02 49.90
CA ARG A 154 23.66 34.72 51.17
C ARG A 154 24.09 36.17 51.05
N ILE A 155 23.41 37.04 51.79
CA ILE A 155 23.86 38.39 52.13
C ILE A 155 24.27 38.33 53.60
N SER A 156 25.56 38.50 53.87
CA SER A 156 26.10 38.57 55.23
C SER A 156 26.40 40.03 55.58
N VAL A 157 25.84 40.48 56.69
CA VAL A 157 26.19 41.76 57.31
C VAL A 157 27.21 41.48 58.40
N LEU A 158 28.37 42.12 58.31
CA LEU A 158 29.47 41.97 59.26
C LEU A 158 29.70 43.28 60.01
N TYR A 159 30.02 43.20 61.29
CA TYR A 159 30.55 44.29 62.09
C TYR A 159 31.98 43.98 62.52
N ASN A 160 32.93 44.84 62.13
CA ASN A 160 34.36 44.66 62.41
C ASN A 160 34.89 43.25 62.07
N GLY A 161 34.43 42.68 60.94
CA GLY A 161 34.82 41.36 60.46
C GLY A 161 34.09 40.16 61.09
N ARG A 162 33.13 40.37 62.00
CA ARG A 162 32.26 39.31 62.55
C ARG A 162 30.85 39.42 61.97
N GLU A 163 30.27 38.32 61.50
CA GLU A 163 28.90 38.28 61.01
C GLU A 163 27.90 38.61 62.15
N THR A 164 26.96 39.51 61.90
CA THR A 164 25.92 39.93 62.86
C THR A 164 24.50 39.66 62.38
N ALA A 165 24.27 39.55 61.07
CA ALA A 165 23.00 39.10 60.50
C ALA A 165 23.17 38.52 59.09
N THR A 166 22.25 37.64 58.71
CA THR A 166 22.19 37.00 57.41
C THR A 166 20.81 37.13 56.77
N PHE A 167 20.81 37.27 55.45
CA PHE A 167 19.63 37.31 54.59
C PHE A 167 19.91 36.41 53.38
N SER A 168 18.87 35.92 52.71
CA SER A 168 19.03 35.04 51.54
C SER A 168 18.57 35.75 50.26
N ILE A 169 19.24 35.50 49.13
CA ILE A 169 18.72 35.86 47.80
C ILE A 169 18.15 34.59 47.18
N ARG A 170 16.83 34.55 47.02
CA ARG A 170 16.14 33.47 46.32
C ARG A 170 15.86 33.89 44.89
N ALA A 171 16.33 33.08 43.93
CA ALA A 171 16.01 33.28 42.53
C ALA A 171 14.80 32.41 42.18
N SER A 172 13.83 32.99 41.47
CA SER A 172 12.68 32.29 40.92
C SER A 172 12.90 32.02 39.42
N LEU A 173 12.76 30.75 39.01
CA LEU A 173 12.97 30.31 37.64
C LEU A 173 11.69 30.40 36.82
N THR A 174 11.80 30.94 35.60
CA THR A 174 10.69 31.04 34.64
C THR A 174 10.96 30.16 33.41
N SER A 175 9.91 29.81 32.69
CA SER A 175 10.02 29.08 31.43
C SER A 175 10.92 29.80 30.42
N GLN A 176 10.93 31.14 30.44
CA GLN A 176 11.76 31.96 29.56
C GLN A 176 13.27 31.85 29.86
N ASP A 177 13.66 31.56 31.10
CA ASP A 177 15.05 31.33 31.48
C ASP A 177 15.59 30.07 30.80
N PHE A 178 14.85 28.96 30.93
CA PHE A 178 15.17 27.71 30.26
C PHE A 178 15.16 27.85 28.73
N LEU A 179 14.26 28.64 28.14
CA LEU A 179 14.28 28.90 26.69
C LEU A 179 15.53 29.66 26.22
N ARG A 180 16.02 30.61 27.01
CA ARG A 180 17.28 31.30 26.72
C ARG A 180 18.46 30.31 26.74
N HIS A 181 18.51 29.42 27.72
CA HIS A 181 19.53 28.36 27.78
C HIS A 181 19.38 27.36 26.63
N ALA A 182 18.16 26.91 26.28
CA ALA A 182 17.89 26.04 25.14
C ALA A 182 18.34 26.63 23.78
N ARG A 183 18.29 27.96 23.65
CA ARG A 183 18.75 28.69 22.45
C ARG A 183 20.26 28.93 22.42
N ALA A 184 20.93 28.92 23.57
CA ALA A 184 22.38 29.03 23.71
C ALA A 184 23.11 27.65 23.67
N ALA A 185 22.40 26.58 24.02
CA ALA A 185 22.90 25.20 24.05
C ALA A 185 23.47 24.78 22.68
N LYS A 186 24.65 24.15 22.71
CA LYS A 186 25.33 23.66 21.49
C LYS A 186 25.00 22.21 21.20
N ASP A 187 24.76 21.42 22.24
CA ASP A 187 24.31 20.03 22.11
C ASP A 187 22.77 19.99 22.06
N ARG A 188 22.24 19.08 21.23
CA ARG A 188 20.82 18.78 21.16
C ARG A 188 20.31 18.12 22.44
N VAL A 189 21.12 17.30 23.12
CA VAL A 189 20.71 16.64 24.37
C VAL A 189 20.45 17.69 25.46
N GLU A 190 21.38 18.62 25.61
CA GLU A 190 21.27 19.78 26.50
C GLU A 190 20.05 20.65 26.14
N LYS A 191 19.89 20.98 24.85
CA LYS A 191 18.73 21.74 24.35
C LYS A 191 17.39 21.07 24.66
N ILE A 192 17.27 19.76 24.44
CA ILE A 192 16.07 18.97 24.78
C ILE A 192 15.81 19.00 26.29
N GLY A 193 16.87 18.93 27.12
CA GLY A 193 16.78 19.07 28.57
C GLY A 193 16.16 20.40 29.00
N PHE A 194 16.68 21.51 28.51
CA PHE A 194 16.15 22.84 28.82
C PHE A 194 14.71 23.04 28.29
N LEU A 195 14.37 22.55 27.09
CA LEU A 195 13.00 22.62 26.57
C LEU A 195 12.00 21.80 27.42
N LYS A 196 12.42 20.66 27.99
CA LYS A 196 11.61 19.91 28.96
C LYS A 196 11.39 20.69 30.25
N GLN A 197 12.43 21.34 30.79
CA GLN A 197 12.32 22.17 32.00
C GLN A 197 11.40 23.39 31.78
N ALA A 198 11.48 24.04 30.61
CA ALA A 198 10.54 25.10 30.23
C ALA A 198 9.08 24.62 30.20
N LEU A 199 8.81 23.43 29.65
CA LEU A 199 7.46 22.84 29.61
C LEU A 199 6.97 22.32 30.96
N ALA A 200 7.87 21.97 31.89
CA ALA A 200 7.48 21.64 33.25
C ALA A 200 6.90 22.86 33.99
N LEU A 201 7.43 24.06 33.72
CA LEU A 201 6.92 25.33 34.26
C LEU A 201 5.71 25.88 33.48
N THR A 202 5.58 25.60 32.17
CA THR A 202 4.38 25.99 31.40
C THR A 202 3.92 24.86 30.48
N PRO A 203 3.15 23.87 31.00
CA PRO A 203 2.68 22.73 30.22
C PRO A 203 1.70 23.06 29.09
N SER A 204 1.16 24.28 29.03
CA SER A 204 0.28 24.74 27.95
C SER A 204 1.03 25.41 26.78
N ASP A 205 2.35 25.62 26.87
CA ASP A 205 3.10 26.33 25.83
C ASP A 205 3.30 25.46 24.58
N THR A 206 2.46 25.72 23.58
CA THR A 206 2.50 25.01 22.29
C THR A 206 3.71 25.37 21.44
N GLU A 207 4.32 26.55 21.63
CA GLU A 207 5.45 26.99 20.80
C GLU A 207 6.73 26.29 21.26
N VAL A 208 6.97 26.29 22.57
CA VAL A 208 8.09 25.55 23.18
C VAL A 208 7.97 24.05 22.91
N ARG A 209 6.74 23.51 22.97
CA ARG A 209 6.48 22.11 22.61
C ARG A 209 6.75 21.81 21.14
N ARG A 210 6.55 22.78 20.25
CA ARG A 210 6.92 22.66 18.82
C ARG A 210 8.43 22.72 18.62
N GLU A 211 9.14 23.61 19.33
CA GLU A 211 10.62 23.60 19.37
C GLU A 211 11.15 22.23 19.84
N LEU A 212 10.57 21.65 20.90
CA LEU A 212 10.94 20.32 21.41
C LEU A 212 10.66 19.20 20.41
N ALA A 213 9.47 19.17 19.79
CA ALA A 213 9.11 18.19 18.78
C ALA A 213 10.07 18.22 17.58
N ALA A 214 10.49 19.42 17.15
CA ALA A 214 11.44 19.60 16.06
C ALA A 214 12.86 19.11 16.40
N GLU A 215 13.31 19.26 17.66
CA GLU A 215 14.60 18.66 18.08
C GLU A 215 14.52 17.14 18.18
N TYR A 216 13.39 16.57 18.63
CA TYR A 216 13.17 15.12 18.57
C TYR A 216 13.16 14.57 17.14
N GLU A 217 12.49 15.24 16.18
CA GLU A 217 12.55 14.84 14.76
C GLU A 217 14.01 14.83 14.25
N LYS A 218 14.80 15.86 14.55
CA LYS A 218 16.23 15.92 14.17
C LYS A 218 17.08 14.85 14.85
N ALA A 219 16.69 14.39 16.04
CA ALA A 219 17.34 13.30 16.77
C ALA A 219 16.95 11.89 16.25
N GLY A 220 15.96 11.78 15.36
CA GLY A 220 15.37 10.49 14.99
C GLY A 220 14.47 9.90 16.07
N GLN A 221 14.14 10.68 17.11
CA GLN A 221 13.25 10.33 18.21
C GLN A 221 11.79 10.53 17.78
N VAL A 222 11.34 9.71 16.83
CA VAL A 222 10.07 9.92 16.13
C VAL A 222 8.86 9.69 17.05
N ASP A 223 8.98 8.86 18.09
CA ASP A 223 7.89 8.61 19.06
C ASP A 223 7.70 9.79 20.00
N GLU A 224 8.80 10.36 20.49
CA GLU A 224 8.80 11.53 21.36
C GLU A 224 8.37 12.79 20.60
N ALA A 225 8.75 12.90 19.31
CA ALA A 225 8.22 13.94 18.41
C ALA A 225 6.70 13.81 18.22
N ALA A 226 6.18 12.60 17.97
CA ALA A 226 4.75 12.36 17.82
C ALA A 226 3.99 12.71 19.10
N ALA A 227 4.44 12.23 20.26
CA ALA A 227 3.84 12.56 21.55
C ALA A 227 3.84 14.07 21.82
N ALA A 228 4.93 14.78 21.48
CA ALA A 228 4.97 16.24 21.59
C ALA A 228 3.96 16.95 20.68
N PHE A 229 3.72 16.48 19.45
CA PHE A 229 2.66 17.03 18.60
C PHE A 229 1.25 16.67 19.10
N GLU A 230 1.02 15.46 19.62
CA GLU A 230 -0.27 15.07 20.22
C GLU A 230 -0.60 15.94 21.47
N GLU A 231 0.39 16.28 22.29
CA GLU A 231 0.26 17.23 23.41
C GLU A 231 0.02 18.69 22.95
N ILE A 232 0.43 19.10 21.74
CA ILE A 232 -0.02 20.38 21.15
C ILE A 232 -1.51 20.32 20.84
N LEU A 233 -1.98 19.22 20.26
CA LEU A 233 -3.39 19.06 19.87
C LEU A 233 -4.35 18.96 21.05
N LYS A 234 -3.90 18.51 22.23
CA LYS A 234 -4.70 18.61 23.47
C LYS A 234 -5.01 20.06 23.86
N VAL A 235 -4.11 21.00 23.57
CA VAL A 235 -4.28 22.44 23.85
C VAL A 235 -4.95 23.15 22.67
N LYS A 236 -4.60 22.79 21.43
CA LYS A 236 -5.11 23.38 20.19
C LYS A 236 -5.52 22.27 19.19
N PRO A 237 -6.74 21.70 19.30
CA PRO A 237 -7.18 20.56 18.48
C PRO A 237 -7.20 20.79 16.96
N ALA A 238 -7.10 22.05 16.51
CA ALA A 238 -7.10 22.46 15.12
C ALA A 238 -5.76 23.10 14.66
N ASP A 239 -4.65 22.88 15.38
CA ASP A 239 -3.31 23.34 14.95
C ASP A 239 -2.87 22.56 13.69
N GLU A 240 -3.01 23.18 12.51
CA GLU A 240 -2.71 22.55 11.21
C GLU A 240 -1.24 22.09 11.13
N ALA A 241 -0.30 22.83 11.73
CA ALA A 241 1.11 22.47 11.68
C ALA A 241 1.39 21.17 12.46
N ALA A 242 0.83 21.03 13.67
CA ALA A 242 0.93 19.80 14.46
C ALA A 242 0.20 18.62 13.81
N LEU A 243 -0.99 18.85 13.24
CA LEU A 243 -1.73 17.83 12.48
C LEU A 243 -0.92 17.33 11.26
N MET A 244 -0.38 18.25 10.44
CA MET A 244 0.41 17.87 9.27
C MET A 244 1.76 17.22 9.62
N ALA A 245 2.38 17.59 10.75
CA ALA A 245 3.56 16.90 11.25
C ALA A 245 3.25 15.45 11.67
N LEU A 246 2.14 15.22 12.39
CA LEU A 246 1.68 13.87 12.73
C LEU A 246 1.31 13.05 11.50
N VAL A 247 0.68 13.64 10.49
CA VAL A 247 0.44 12.99 9.18
C VAL A 247 1.75 12.49 8.57
N LYS A 248 2.78 13.34 8.49
CA LYS A 248 4.11 12.97 7.97
C LYS A 248 4.75 11.83 8.78
N ILE A 249 4.64 11.88 10.12
CA ILE A 249 5.16 10.83 11.02
C ILE A 249 4.41 9.50 10.82
N HIS A 250 3.07 9.51 10.80
CA HIS A 250 2.30 8.28 10.62
C HIS A 250 2.46 7.69 9.22
N LEU A 251 2.66 8.53 8.19
CA LEU A 251 3.02 8.08 6.84
C LEU A 251 4.37 7.35 6.80
N SER A 252 5.40 7.85 7.48
CA SER A 252 6.71 7.17 7.52
C SER A 252 6.64 5.81 8.22
N ARG A 253 5.75 5.68 9.21
CA ARG A 253 5.44 4.42 9.91
C ARG A 253 4.50 3.49 9.16
N LYS A 254 3.93 3.91 8.02
CA LYS A 254 2.85 3.20 7.28
C LYS A 254 1.59 2.94 8.13
N ALA A 255 1.35 3.75 9.16
CA ALA A 255 0.21 3.64 10.07
C ALA A 255 -1.03 4.29 9.44
N TYR A 256 -1.53 3.72 8.33
CA TYR A 256 -2.49 4.40 7.45
C TYR A 256 -3.82 4.76 8.13
N ASP A 257 -4.33 3.96 9.07
CA ASP A 257 -5.53 4.32 9.83
C ASP A 257 -5.34 5.60 10.65
N ARG A 258 -4.18 5.75 11.32
CA ARG A 258 -3.82 7.00 12.02
C ARG A 258 -3.63 8.17 11.05
N VAL A 259 -3.15 7.91 9.84
CA VAL A 259 -3.10 8.95 8.79
C VAL A 259 -4.51 9.37 8.38
N VAL A 260 -5.48 8.46 8.27
CA VAL A 260 -6.89 8.81 8.01
C VAL A 260 -7.43 9.69 9.13
N ASP A 261 -7.26 9.30 10.39
CA ASP A 261 -7.75 10.06 11.56
C ASP A 261 -7.19 11.49 11.56
N VAL A 262 -5.86 11.63 11.56
CA VAL A 262 -5.18 12.92 11.68
C VAL A 262 -5.38 13.77 10.42
N SER A 263 -5.36 13.19 9.21
CA SER A 263 -5.63 13.96 7.98
C SER A 263 -7.09 14.40 7.89
N SER A 264 -8.04 13.64 8.43
CA SER A 264 -9.45 14.07 8.51
C SER A 264 -9.62 15.26 9.44
N LEU A 265 -8.91 15.27 10.58
CA LEU A 265 -8.83 16.44 11.46
C LEU A 265 -8.15 17.63 10.76
N ALA A 266 -7.07 17.42 10.01
CA ALA A 266 -6.39 18.46 9.24
C ALA A 266 -7.31 19.09 8.18
N VAL A 267 -8.06 18.28 7.43
CA VAL A 267 -9.05 18.76 6.45
C VAL A 267 -10.23 19.47 7.13
N LYS A 268 -10.61 19.08 8.35
CA LYS A 268 -11.64 19.78 9.13
C LYS A 268 -11.14 21.14 9.65
N ALA A 269 -9.87 21.22 10.08
CA ALA A 269 -9.23 22.46 10.53
C ALA A 269 -9.00 23.44 9.38
N ASN A 270 -8.51 22.96 8.23
CA ASN A 270 -8.34 23.72 7.01
C ASN A 270 -8.92 22.99 5.78
N PRO A 271 -10.19 23.24 5.42
CA PRO A 271 -10.84 22.62 4.25
C PRO A 271 -10.17 22.90 2.90
N LYS A 272 -9.32 23.93 2.82
CA LYS A 272 -8.55 24.34 1.63
C LYS A 272 -7.13 23.75 1.59
N SER A 273 -6.74 22.92 2.56
CA SER A 273 -5.43 22.27 2.59
C SER A 273 -5.35 21.11 1.59
N ALA A 274 -4.88 21.40 0.37
CA ALA A 274 -4.62 20.38 -0.64
C ALA A 274 -3.66 19.27 -0.18
N PRO A 275 -2.57 19.56 0.58
CA PRO A 275 -1.70 18.52 1.14
C PRO A 275 -2.40 17.59 2.12
N ALA A 276 -3.27 18.10 3.00
CA ALA A 276 -4.03 17.29 3.94
C ALA A 276 -4.98 16.32 3.21
N ARG A 277 -5.68 16.80 2.16
CA ARG A 277 -6.53 15.97 1.31
C ARG A 277 -5.74 14.91 0.53
N ALA A 278 -4.56 15.27 0.01
CA ALA A 278 -3.70 14.33 -0.68
C ALA A 278 -3.14 13.23 0.25
N ALA A 279 -2.84 13.56 1.50
CA ALA A 279 -2.42 12.58 2.50
C ALA A 279 -3.57 11.64 2.91
N LEU A 280 -4.78 12.18 3.12
CA LEU A 280 -5.99 11.41 3.37
C LEU A 280 -6.30 10.45 2.22
N ALA A 281 -6.22 10.95 0.98
CA ALA A 281 -6.41 10.16 -0.24
C ALA A 281 -5.38 9.02 -0.36
N PHE A 282 -4.11 9.30 -0.06
CA PHE A 282 -3.05 8.30 -0.06
C PHE A 282 -3.28 7.23 1.01
N ALA A 283 -3.72 7.61 2.21
CA ALA A 283 -4.07 6.65 3.26
C ALA A 283 -5.22 5.74 2.84
N PHE A 284 -6.29 6.30 2.25
CA PHE A 284 -7.38 5.49 1.67
C PHE A 284 -6.90 4.57 0.54
N GLN A 285 -6.02 5.04 -0.35
CA GLN A 285 -5.43 4.22 -1.41
C GLN A 285 -4.67 3.01 -0.84
N MET A 286 -3.87 3.21 0.22
CA MET A 286 -3.11 2.14 0.87
C MET A 286 -3.99 1.17 1.67
N LEU A 287 -5.16 1.62 2.14
CA LEU A 287 -6.21 0.81 2.77
C LEU A 287 -7.16 0.13 1.76
N GLY A 288 -6.94 0.28 0.45
CA GLY A 288 -7.79 -0.29 -0.61
C GLY A 288 -9.14 0.41 -0.83
N LYS A 289 -9.36 1.55 -0.18
CA LYS A 289 -10.57 2.39 -0.28
C LYS A 289 -10.46 3.33 -1.48
N PHE A 290 -10.50 2.75 -2.69
CA PHE A 290 -10.14 3.46 -3.92
C PHE A 290 -11.14 4.55 -4.31
N GLU A 291 -12.43 4.36 -4.04
CA GLU A 291 -13.48 5.36 -4.26
C GLU A 291 -13.25 6.63 -3.43
N GLU A 292 -13.00 6.49 -2.13
CA GLU A 292 -12.72 7.60 -1.22
C GLU A 292 -11.37 8.25 -1.55
N ALA A 293 -10.35 7.46 -1.91
CA ALA A 293 -9.06 7.96 -2.36
C ALA A 293 -9.20 8.85 -3.62
N ALA A 294 -9.96 8.39 -4.61
CA ALA A 294 -10.20 9.14 -5.83
C ALA A 294 -10.91 10.48 -5.53
N GLN A 295 -11.94 10.47 -4.69
CA GLN A 295 -12.68 11.69 -4.32
C GLN A 295 -11.78 12.72 -3.62
N GLN A 296 -10.94 12.29 -2.67
CA GLN A 296 -10.06 13.21 -1.96
C GLN A 296 -8.92 13.75 -2.84
N TYR A 297 -8.36 12.94 -3.75
CA TYR A 297 -7.40 13.45 -4.75
C TYR A 297 -8.06 14.38 -5.78
N GLU A 298 -9.28 14.10 -6.23
CA GLU A 298 -10.05 14.98 -7.11
C GLU A 298 -10.29 16.35 -6.45
N THR A 299 -10.64 16.38 -5.16
CA THR A 299 -10.80 17.65 -4.41
C THR A 299 -9.46 18.34 -4.14
N ALA A 300 -8.37 17.59 -3.89
CA ALA A 300 -7.03 18.17 -3.77
C ALA A 300 -6.60 18.86 -5.08
N LEU A 301 -6.93 18.30 -6.25
CA LEU A 301 -6.68 18.90 -7.57
C LEU A 301 -7.64 20.05 -7.93
N GLN A 302 -8.75 20.24 -7.22
CA GLN A 302 -9.56 21.47 -7.34
C GLN A 302 -8.89 22.64 -6.60
N LEU A 303 -8.13 22.35 -5.54
CA LEU A 303 -7.41 23.33 -4.73
C LEU A 303 -6.01 23.64 -5.29
N ASP A 304 -5.32 22.64 -5.81
CA ASP A 304 -4.02 22.76 -6.49
C ASP A 304 -4.05 22.03 -7.86
N PRO A 305 -4.54 22.71 -8.92
CA PRO A 305 -4.71 22.09 -10.24
C PRO A 305 -3.42 21.66 -10.93
N ASN A 306 -2.26 22.24 -10.57
CA ASN A 306 -1.01 22.02 -11.28
C ASN A 306 -0.14 20.93 -10.63
N ASN A 307 -0.64 20.29 -9.56
CA ASN A 307 0.08 19.25 -8.83
C ASN A 307 0.21 17.94 -9.62
N THR A 308 1.32 17.78 -10.36
CA THR A 308 1.61 16.58 -11.15
C THR A 308 1.72 15.32 -10.30
N SER A 309 2.24 15.41 -9.07
CA SER A 309 2.38 14.30 -8.12
C SER A 309 1.01 13.75 -7.69
N ILE A 310 0.11 14.62 -7.21
CA ILE A 310 -1.28 14.22 -6.87
C ILE A 310 -1.99 13.66 -8.11
N ARG A 311 -1.80 14.29 -9.27
CA ARG A 311 -2.42 13.87 -10.52
C ARG A 311 -1.95 12.47 -10.96
N PHE A 312 -0.66 12.16 -10.81
CA PHE A 312 -0.15 10.82 -11.09
C PHE A 312 -0.79 9.78 -10.17
N ARG A 313 -0.87 10.04 -8.86
CA ARG A 313 -1.50 9.15 -7.87
C ARG A 313 -2.98 8.93 -8.12
N LEU A 314 -3.73 9.95 -8.53
CA LEU A 314 -5.12 9.78 -8.98
C LEU A 314 -5.22 8.85 -10.21
N GLY A 315 -4.23 8.92 -11.11
CA GLY A 315 -4.07 7.97 -12.21
C GLY A 315 -3.91 6.54 -11.71
N GLU A 316 -3.02 6.30 -10.74
CA GLU A 316 -2.80 4.98 -10.13
C GLU A 316 -4.06 4.43 -9.47
N VAL A 317 -4.79 5.26 -8.72
CA VAL A 317 -6.08 4.88 -8.10
C VAL A 317 -7.10 4.48 -9.17
N TYR A 318 -7.24 5.25 -10.25
CA TYR A 318 -8.13 4.86 -11.34
C TYR A 318 -7.69 3.56 -12.05
N ASP A 319 -6.38 3.28 -12.14
CA ASP A 319 -5.87 1.99 -12.63
C ASP A 319 -6.25 0.83 -11.69
N GLN A 320 -6.15 1.03 -10.37
CA GLN A 320 -6.58 0.07 -9.34
C GLN A 320 -8.10 -0.18 -9.39
N MET A 321 -8.90 0.86 -9.63
CA MET A 321 -10.35 0.77 -9.89
C MET A 321 -10.72 0.14 -11.24
N LYS A 322 -9.75 -0.28 -12.06
CA LYS A 322 -9.95 -0.78 -13.44
C LYS A 322 -10.69 0.24 -14.35
N LYS A 323 -10.40 1.54 -14.18
CA LYS A 323 -10.94 2.65 -14.99
C LYS A 323 -9.83 3.27 -15.89
N PRO A 324 -9.24 2.51 -16.83
CA PRO A 324 -8.07 2.93 -17.61
C PRO A 324 -8.35 4.11 -18.55
N GLY A 325 -9.62 4.40 -18.87
CA GLY A 325 -9.99 5.66 -19.51
C GLY A 325 -9.59 6.87 -18.66
N LYS A 326 -10.11 6.93 -17.42
CA LYS A 326 -9.83 8.04 -16.49
C LYS A 326 -8.36 8.13 -16.08
N ALA A 327 -7.70 6.99 -15.82
CA ALA A 327 -6.27 6.95 -15.49
C ALA A 327 -5.41 7.59 -16.59
N GLY A 328 -5.63 7.18 -17.86
CA GLY A 328 -4.95 7.74 -19.02
C GLY A 328 -5.17 9.25 -19.24
N GLU A 329 -6.27 9.83 -18.76
CA GLU A 329 -6.47 11.28 -18.80
C GLU A 329 -5.60 12.03 -17.80
N GLN A 330 -5.40 11.46 -16.61
CA GLN A 330 -4.55 12.07 -15.58
C GLN A 330 -3.08 11.98 -15.97
N TYR A 331 -2.58 10.82 -16.41
CA TYR A 331 -1.20 10.70 -16.88
C TYR A 331 -0.91 11.60 -18.09
N ARG A 332 -1.85 11.73 -19.04
CA ARG A 332 -1.72 12.66 -20.18
C ARG A 332 -1.57 14.11 -19.71
N LYS A 333 -2.33 14.54 -18.70
CA LYS A 333 -2.22 15.87 -18.10
C LYS A 333 -0.90 16.06 -17.33
N VAL A 334 -0.35 15.02 -16.69
CA VAL A 334 1.03 15.08 -16.13
C VAL A 334 2.04 15.36 -17.24
N LEU A 335 1.90 14.73 -18.40
CA LEU A 335 2.76 14.96 -19.57
C LEU A 335 2.57 16.31 -20.26
N THR A 336 1.50 17.06 -19.96
CA THR A 336 1.36 18.46 -20.39
C THR A 336 2.37 19.34 -19.67
N GLU A 337 2.48 19.20 -18.34
CA GLU A 337 3.40 19.97 -17.50
C GLU A 337 4.83 19.40 -17.50
N SER A 338 4.96 18.08 -17.66
CA SER A 338 6.25 17.36 -17.61
C SER A 338 6.41 16.40 -18.80
N PRO A 339 6.63 16.90 -20.03
CA PRO A 339 6.61 16.08 -21.25
C PRO A 339 7.68 14.98 -21.37
N LYS A 340 8.67 14.99 -20.46
CA LYS A 340 9.77 14.00 -20.39
C LYS A 340 9.64 13.04 -19.20
N ASP A 341 8.57 13.11 -18.42
CA ASP A 341 8.32 12.19 -17.32
C ASP A 341 8.17 10.75 -17.84
N ARG A 342 9.15 9.91 -17.49
CA ARG A 342 9.24 8.52 -17.99
C ARG A 342 8.20 7.61 -17.36
N GLU A 343 7.82 7.88 -16.12
CA GLU A 343 6.83 7.08 -15.39
C GLU A 343 5.43 7.40 -15.94
N ALA A 344 5.11 8.67 -16.14
CA ALA A 344 3.84 9.09 -16.75
C ALA A 344 3.70 8.64 -18.21
N VAL A 345 4.78 8.63 -19.02
CA VAL A 345 4.74 8.03 -20.37
C VAL A 345 4.44 6.53 -20.31
N LEU A 346 5.09 5.78 -19.41
CA LEU A 346 4.89 4.33 -19.29
C LEU A 346 3.49 3.99 -18.77
N ALA A 347 3.05 4.70 -17.72
CA ALA A 347 1.73 4.54 -17.13
C ALA A 347 0.63 4.88 -18.15
N LEU A 348 0.79 5.95 -18.93
CA LEU A 348 -0.10 6.28 -20.05
C LEU A 348 -0.13 5.16 -21.10
N ALA A 349 1.03 4.65 -21.54
CA ALA A 349 1.09 3.56 -22.52
C ALA A 349 0.36 2.30 -22.04
N LEU A 350 0.54 1.93 -20.77
CA LEU A 350 -0.14 0.81 -20.14
C LEU A 350 -1.64 1.05 -20.00
N SER A 351 -2.04 2.25 -19.60
CA SER A 351 -3.45 2.64 -19.46
C SER A 351 -4.17 2.59 -20.82
N LYS A 352 -3.54 3.08 -21.89
CA LYS A 352 -4.08 2.98 -23.26
C LYS A 352 -4.21 1.52 -23.73
N LEU A 353 -3.25 0.67 -23.41
CA LEU A 353 -3.32 -0.77 -23.71
C LEU A 353 -4.48 -1.44 -22.98
N LYS A 354 -4.64 -1.21 -21.67
CA LYS A 354 -5.76 -1.71 -20.85
C LYS A 354 -7.12 -1.20 -21.35
N ALA A 355 -7.18 0.02 -21.88
CA ALA A 355 -8.38 0.61 -22.47
C ALA A 355 -8.70 0.13 -23.90
N GLY A 356 -7.95 -0.83 -24.46
CA GLY A 356 -8.11 -1.29 -25.84
C GLY A 356 -7.71 -0.28 -26.91
N LYS A 357 -7.11 0.85 -26.53
CA LYS A 357 -6.70 1.93 -27.45
C LYS A 357 -5.32 1.63 -28.03
N HIS A 358 -5.27 0.57 -28.84
CA HIS A 358 -4.02 -0.05 -29.28
C HIS A 358 -3.11 0.90 -30.09
N ASP A 359 -3.66 1.79 -30.92
CA ASP A 359 -2.86 2.81 -31.63
C ASP A 359 -2.16 3.80 -30.70
N GLU A 360 -2.90 4.35 -29.72
CA GLU A 360 -2.30 5.22 -28.70
C GLU A 360 -1.25 4.46 -27.88
N ALA A 361 -1.51 3.19 -27.52
CA ALA A 361 -0.55 2.36 -26.81
C ALA A 361 0.74 2.15 -27.61
N VAL A 362 0.66 1.82 -28.91
CA VAL A 362 1.83 1.68 -29.80
C VAL A 362 2.63 2.98 -29.86
N TYR A 363 1.97 4.14 -29.97
CA TYR A 363 2.63 5.44 -29.96
C TYR A 363 3.41 5.68 -28.66
N TRP A 364 2.76 5.56 -27.50
CA TRP A 364 3.38 5.86 -26.21
C TRP A 364 4.46 4.84 -25.82
N TYR A 365 4.29 3.55 -26.13
CA TYR A 365 5.37 2.56 -25.94
C TYR A 365 6.58 2.84 -26.83
N LYS A 366 6.41 3.27 -28.09
CA LYS A 366 7.52 3.70 -28.94
C LYS A 366 8.24 4.93 -28.38
N ALA A 367 7.49 5.92 -27.88
CA ALA A 367 8.05 7.10 -27.24
C ALA A 367 8.88 6.73 -25.99
N TYR A 368 8.36 5.83 -25.14
CA TYR A 368 9.07 5.29 -23.98
C TYR A 368 10.35 4.55 -24.37
N LEU A 369 10.27 3.63 -25.34
CA LEU A 369 11.37 2.78 -25.78
C LEU A 369 12.49 3.55 -26.51
N LYS A 370 12.17 4.70 -27.11
CA LYS A 370 13.20 5.61 -27.68
C LYS A 370 14.18 6.12 -26.61
N GLN A 371 13.72 6.29 -25.37
CA GLN A 371 14.57 6.66 -24.24
C GLN A 371 15.05 5.46 -23.41
N ASN A 372 14.27 4.38 -23.37
CA ASN A 372 14.48 3.22 -22.50
C ASN A 372 14.55 1.89 -23.30
N PRO A 373 15.48 1.74 -24.27
CA PRO A 373 15.48 0.61 -25.21
C PRO A 373 15.73 -0.75 -24.56
N LYS A 374 16.27 -0.78 -23.32
CA LYS A 374 16.55 -1.99 -22.53
C LYS A 374 15.36 -2.50 -21.69
N SER A 375 14.16 -1.91 -21.83
CA SER A 375 12.97 -2.37 -21.10
C SER A 375 12.28 -3.55 -21.79
N ALA A 376 12.56 -4.77 -21.31
CA ALA A 376 11.92 -5.99 -21.81
C ALA A 376 10.38 -5.95 -21.69
N ALA A 377 9.87 -5.45 -20.55
CA ALA A 377 8.44 -5.32 -20.30
C ALA A 377 7.75 -4.35 -21.27
N ALA A 378 8.37 -3.22 -21.61
CA ALA A 378 7.82 -2.28 -22.59
C ALA A 378 7.82 -2.86 -24.01
N TRP A 379 8.86 -3.62 -24.41
CA TRP A 379 8.84 -4.36 -25.67
C TRP A 379 7.74 -5.44 -25.71
N ALA A 380 7.53 -6.17 -24.62
CA ALA A 380 6.46 -7.16 -24.52
C ALA A 380 5.07 -6.53 -24.62
N ASN A 381 4.83 -5.41 -23.91
CA ASN A 381 3.55 -4.72 -23.97
C ASN A 381 3.32 -4.01 -25.32
N LEU A 382 4.38 -3.57 -26.00
CA LEU A 382 4.29 -3.11 -27.40
C LEU A 382 3.87 -4.28 -28.33
N GLY A 383 4.39 -5.48 -28.09
CA GLY A 383 3.94 -6.71 -28.77
C GLY A 383 2.44 -6.96 -28.58
N LEU A 384 1.95 -6.89 -27.34
CA LEU A 384 0.50 -6.99 -27.03
C LEU A 384 -0.33 -5.88 -27.70
N ALA A 385 0.19 -4.66 -27.79
CA ALA A 385 -0.50 -3.56 -28.49
C ALA A 385 -0.62 -3.85 -30.00
N TYR A 386 0.45 -4.35 -30.63
CA TYR A 386 0.42 -4.80 -32.02
C TYR A 386 -0.48 -6.02 -32.24
N ALA A 387 -0.55 -6.94 -31.27
CA ALA A 387 -1.44 -8.10 -31.30
C ALA A 387 -2.92 -7.69 -31.42
N GLY A 388 -3.34 -6.69 -30.64
CA GLY A 388 -4.68 -6.09 -30.66
C GLY A 388 -5.00 -5.34 -31.95
N LYS A 389 -3.98 -4.79 -32.63
CA LYS A 389 -4.12 -4.25 -33.99
C LYS A 389 -4.14 -5.29 -35.11
N GLY A 390 -3.88 -6.56 -34.82
CA GLY A 390 -3.67 -7.60 -35.84
C GLY A 390 -2.34 -7.51 -36.59
N GLN A 391 -1.40 -6.66 -36.15
CA GLN A 391 -0.09 -6.46 -36.76
C GLN A 391 0.90 -7.56 -36.33
N GLY A 392 0.69 -8.77 -36.83
CA GLY A 392 1.38 -9.99 -36.37
C GLY A 392 2.89 -10.00 -36.56
N LYS A 393 3.45 -9.30 -37.57
CA LYS A 393 4.90 -9.22 -37.77
C LYS A 393 5.55 -8.37 -36.68
N GLU A 394 4.98 -7.20 -36.42
CA GLU A 394 5.45 -6.25 -35.41
C GLU A 394 5.20 -6.77 -33.98
N GLU A 395 4.14 -7.55 -33.76
CA GLU A 395 3.90 -8.34 -32.54
C GLU A 395 5.08 -9.29 -32.25
N ILE A 396 5.42 -10.17 -33.19
CA ILE A 396 6.51 -11.16 -33.06
C ILE A 396 7.87 -10.47 -32.92
N ASP A 397 8.15 -9.44 -33.71
CA ASP A 397 9.42 -8.69 -33.62
C ASP A 397 9.58 -7.96 -32.28
N SER A 398 8.49 -7.48 -31.68
CA SER A 398 8.51 -6.85 -30.36
C SER A 398 8.77 -7.87 -29.26
N TYR A 399 8.15 -9.06 -29.32
CA TYR A 399 8.47 -10.17 -28.40
C TYR A 399 9.92 -10.67 -28.58
N ARG A 400 10.44 -10.71 -29.81
CA ARG A 400 11.86 -11.08 -30.06
C ARG A 400 12.82 -10.12 -29.38
N LYS A 401 12.55 -8.80 -29.45
CA LYS A 401 13.34 -7.77 -28.75
C LYS A 401 13.21 -7.88 -27.23
N ALA A 402 12.02 -8.18 -26.71
CA ALA A 402 11.82 -8.42 -25.29
C ALA A 402 12.60 -9.65 -24.79
N LEU A 403 12.58 -10.76 -25.54
CA LEU A 403 13.30 -12.00 -25.22
C LEU A 403 14.81 -11.92 -25.43
N ALA A 404 15.30 -10.98 -26.25
CA ALA A 404 16.73 -10.67 -26.32
C ALA A 404 17.25 -10.00 -25.03
N LEU A 405 16.36 -9.36 -24.25
CA LEU A 405 16.66 -8.71 -22.97
C LEU A 405 16.36 -9.62 -21.78
N ASP A 406 15.29 -10.42 -21.84
CA ASP A 406 14.92 -11.42 -20.83
C ASP A 406 14.57 -12.78 -21.49
N PRO A 407 15.59 -13.61 -21.81
CA PRO A 407 15.40 -14.85 -22.57
C PRO A 407 14.75 -15.99 -21.77
N LYS A 408 14.57 -15.82 -20.45
CA LYS A 408 13.94 -16.81 -19.56
C LYS A 408 12.51 -16.43 -19.19
N ASN A 409 11.95 -15.37 -19.77
CA ASN A 409 10.60 -14.95 -19.45
C ASN A 409 9.54 -15.90 -20.04
N ALA A 410 9.06 -16.85 -19.24
CA ALA A 410 8.05 -17.81 -19.66
C ALA A 410 6.75 -17.15 -20.17
N VAL A 411 6.36 -15.98 -19.66
CA VAL A 411 5.14 -15.28 -20.12
C VAL A 411 5.34 -14.72 -21.53
N ILE A 412 6.48 -14.08 -21.79
CA ILE A 412 6.79 -13.52 -23.12
C ILE A 412 7.02 -14.66 -24.14
N LEU A 413 7.67 -15.76 -23.72
CA LEU A 413 7.81 -16.97 -24.55
C LEU A 413 6.44 -17.55 -24.94
N SER A 414 5.50 -17.65 -24.00
CA SER A 414 4.12 -18.10 -24.26
C SER A 414 3.36 -17.16 -25.20
N ASN A 415 3.46 -15.84 -24.99
CA ASN A 415 2.82 -14.86 -25.87
C ASN A 415 3.38 -14.93 -27.30
N MET A 416 4.70 -15.10 -27.45
CA MET A 416 5.34 -15.28 -28.75
C MET A 416 4.92 -16.60 -29.42
N ALA A 417 4.76 -17.69 -28.65
CA ALA A 417 4.28 -18.96 -29.18
C ALA A 417 2.84 -18.86 -29.70
N LEU A 418 1.95 -18.19 -28.96
CA LEU A 418 0.59 -17.88 -29.40
C LEU A 418 0.56 -16.98 -30.65
N ALA A 419 1.47 -16.01 -30.76
CA ALA A 419 1.61 -15.18 -31.95
C ALA A 419 2.02 -16.00 -33.18
N TYR A 420 2.93 -16.97 -33.03
CA TYR A 420 3.28 -17.92 -34.10
C TYR A 420 2.11 -18.85 -34.47
N GLU A 421 1.31 -19.33 -33.51
CA GLU A 421 0.08 -20.09 -33.82
C GLU A 421 -0.92 -19.27 -34.62
N LYS A 422 -1.17 -18.02 -34.22
CA LYS A 422 -2.03 -17.05 -34.94
C LYS A 422 -1.52 -16.76 -36.35
N ALA A 423 -0.19 -16.69 -36.52
CA ALA A 423 0.47 -16.54 -37.81
C ALA A 423 0.49 -17.84 -38.66
N LYS A 424 -0.06 -18.96 -38.14
CA LYS A 424 -0.03 -20.29 -38.77
C LYS A 424 1.40 -20.81 -39.03
N GLN A 425 2.31 -20.52 -38.10
CA GLN A 425 3.72 -20.95 -38.10
C GLN A 425 3.93 -22.05 -37.03
N PRO A 426 3.51 -23.31 -37.28
CA PRO A 426 3.44 -24.35 -36.25
C PRO A 426 4.81 -24.80 -35.73
N ARG A 427 5.87 -24.73 -36.55
CA ARG A 427 7.23 -25.11 -36.15
C ARG A 427 7.78 -24.10 -35.15
N GLU A 428 7.69 -22.82 -35.48
CA GLU A 428 8.13 -21.71 -34.65
C GLU A 428 7.31 -21.61 -33.34
N ALA A 429 6.01 -21.90 -33.40
CA ALA A 429 5.16 -22.06 -32.22
C ALA A 429 5.63 -23.20 -31.33
N ALA A 430 5.86 -24.40 -31.89
CA ALA A 430 6.36 -25.55 -31.12
C ALA A 430 7.75 -25.28 -30.53
N ASP A 431 8.64 -24.59 -31.25
CA ASP A 431 9.96 -24.17 -30.74
C ASP A 431 9.84 -23.20 -29.56
N ALA A 432 8.92 -22.24 -29.64
CA ALA A 432 8.64 -21.30 -28.56
C ALA A 432 8.02 -22.01 -27.33
N TRP A 433 7.05 -22.90 -27.51
CA TRP A 433 6.49 -23.71 -26.41
C TRP A 433 7.52 -24.66 -25.78
N ARG A 434 8.41 -25.27 -26.56
CA ARG A 434 9.52 -26.07 -26.02
C ARG A 434 10.48 -25.23 -25.18
N LYS A 435 10.70 -23.95 -25.53
CA LYS A 435 11.43 -23.00 -24.68
C LYS A 435 10.67 -22.69 -23.39
N VAL A 436 9.33 -22.54 -23.42
CA VAL A 436 8.52 -22.41 -22.19
C VAL A 436 8.73 -23.63 -21.28
N LEU A 437 8.60 -24.86 -21.80
CA LEU A 437 8.85 -26.07 -21.01
C LEU A 437 10.30 -26.20 -20.53
N LYS A 438 11.29 -25.69 -21.26
CA LYS A 438 12.69 -25.64 -20.78
C LYS A 438 12.87 -24.72 -19.55
N VAL A 439 12.07 -23.66 -19.44
CA VAL A 439 12.05 -22.76 -18.26
C VAL A 439 11.13 -23.29 -17.16
N ARG A 440 10.00 -23.89 -17.53
CA ARG A 440 8.96 -24.42 -16.62
C ARG A 440 8.54 -25.83 -17.07
N PRO A 441 9.28 -26.89 -16.68
CA PRO A 441 9.02 -28.26 -17.16
C PRO A 441 7.63 -28.82 -16.86
N GLY A 442 6.95 -28.28 -15.84
CA GLY A 442 5.59 -28.65 -15.46
C GLY A 442 4.48 -27.72 -15.93
N ASP A 443 4.76 -26.77 -16.84
CA ASP A 443 3.73 -25.83 -17.32
C ASP A 443 2.64 -26.57 -18.13
N PRO A 444 1.39 -26.66 -17.62
CA PRO A 444 0.37 -27.48 -18.24
C PRO A 444 -0.19 -26.87 -19.52
N GLY A 445 -0.10 -25.53 -19.66
CA GLY A 445 -0.56 -24.83 -20.86
C GLY A 445 0.37 -25.06 -22.03
N ALA A 446 1.67 -24.89 -21.82
CA ALA A 446 2.70 -25.15 -22.84
C ALA A 446 2.72 -26.62 -23.27
N ALA A 447 2.58 -27.55 -22.32
CA ALA A 447 2.48 -28.97 -22.62
C ALA A 447 1.20 -29.30 -23.42
N ALA A 448 0.03 -28.76 -23.04
CA ALA A 448 -1.20 -28.97 -23.80
C ALA A 448 -1.09 -28.47 -25.26
N ARG A 449 -0.53 -27.28 -25.47
CA ARG A 449 -0.31 -26.70 -26.81
C ARG A 449 0.63 -27.54 -27.68
N LEU A 450 1.74 -28.04 -27.10
CA LEU A 450 2.62 -28.97 -27.81
C LEU A 450 1.93 -30.29 -28.14
N GLY A 451 1.06 -30.79 -27.26
CA GLY A 451 0.21 -31.94 -27.52
C GLY A 451 -0.73 -31.72 -28.70
N GLU A 452 -1.42 -30.58 -28.74
CA GLU A 452 -2.33 -30.18 -29.84
C GLU A 452 -1.58 -30.05 -31.18
N LEU A 453 -0.42 -29.40 -31.19
CA LEU A 453 0.42 -29.24 -32.39
C LEU A 453 0.93 -30.61 -32.88
N ALA A 454 1.47 -31.44 -32.00
CA ALA A 454 1.93 -32.78 -32.34
C ALA A 454 0.78 -33.68 -32.84
N LEU A 455 -0.43 -33.56 -32.30
CA LEU A 455 -1.61 -34.29 -32.76
C LEU A 455 -2.00 -33.91 -34.19
N ARG A 456 -1.98 -32.62 -34.53
CA ARG A 456 -2.23 -32.12 -35.90
C ARG A 456 -1.15 -32.58 -36.89
N GLU A 457 0.11 -32.67 -36.45
CA GLU A 457 1.23 -33.23 -37.22
C GLU A 457 1.23 -34.77 -37.26
N LYS A 458 0.23 -35.45 -36.69
CA LYS A 458 0.13 -36.92 -36.56
C LYS A 458 1.28 -37.58 -35.79
N ARG A 459 1.99 -36.81 -34.95
CA ARG A 459 3.07 -37.27 -34.05
C ARG A 459 2.48 -37.79 -32.75
N TYR A 460 1.61 -38.80 -32.86
CA TYR A 460 0.72 -39.25 -31.78
C TYR A 460 1.44 -39.64 -30.47
N ARG A 461 2.63 -40.25 -30.57
CA ARG A 461 3.44 -40.63 -29.39
C ARG A 461 3.91 -39.43 -28.58
N GLU A 462 4.34 -38.37 -29.28
CA GLU A 462 4.74 -37.11 -28.63
C GLU A 462 3.51 -36.39 -28.09
N ALA A 463 2.41 -36.35 -28.87
CA ALA A 463 1.15 -35.75 -28.45
C ALA A 463 0.67 -36.34 -27.11
N ALA A 464 0.61 -37.67 -27.01
CA ALA A 464 0.30 -38.38 -25.78
C ALA A 464 1.25 -37.99 -24.63
N SER A 465 2.58 -38.01 -24.85
CA SER A 465 3.56 -37.63 -23.83
C SER A 465 3.41 -36.19 -23.32
N TYR A 466 3.05 -35.26 -24.19
CA TYR A 466 2.79 -33.87 -23.82
C TYR A 466 1.47 -33.72 -23.05
N PHE A 467 0.39 -34.42 -23.47
CA PHE A 467 -0.87 -34.42 -22.71
C PHE A 467 -0.71 -35.04 -21.31
N GLU A 468 0.05 -36.12 -21.16
CA GLU A 468 0.38 -36.73 -19.86
C GLU A 468 1.19 -35.76 -18.96
N THR A 469 2.04 -34.93 -19.57
CA THR A 469 2.76 -33.87 -18.84
C THR A 469 1.79 -32.78 -18.38
N ALA A 470 0.87 -32.33 -19.23
CA ALA A 470 -0.15 -31.34 -18.90
C ALA A 470 -1.12 -31.81 -17.78
N LEU A 471 -1.45 -33.11 -17.76
CA LEU A 471 -2.35 -33.73 -16.78
C LEU A 471 -1.80 -33.73 -15.34
N LYS A 472 -0.49 -33.58 -15.15
CA LYS A 472 0.13 -33.49 -13.82
C LYS A 472 -0.25 -32.19 -13.10
N GLY A 473 -0.26 -31.06 -13.82
CA GLY A 473 -0.47 -29.71 -13.26
C GLY A 473 -1.81 -29.04 -13.57
N SER A 474 -2.63 -29.60 -14.47
CA SER A 474 -3.90 -28.96 -14.88
C SER A 474 -5.05 -29.17 -13.88
N ALA A 475 -5.81 -28.11 -13.61
CA ALA A 475 -7.10 -28.19 -12.93
C ALA A 475 -8.23 -28.70 -13.86
N GLN A 476 -8.15 -28.42 -15.17
CA GLN A 476 -9.13 -28.87 -16.17
C GLN A 476 -8.61 -30.12 -16.89
N LYS A 477 -8.71 -31.28 -16.23
CA LYS A 477 -8.19 -32.56 -16.77
C LYS A 477 -9.06 -33.20 -17.84
N GLY A 478 -10.36 -32.87 -17.89
CA GLY A 478 -11.33 -33.48 -18.83
C GLY A 478 -10.91 -33.38 -20.32
N PRO A 479 -10.75 -32.17 -20.88
CA PRO A 479 -10.33 -32.01 -22.28
C PRO A 479 -8.96 -32.61 -22.59
N LEU A 480 -8.02 -32.53 -21.64
CA LEU A 480 -6.68 -33.12 -21.79
C LEU A 480 -6.73 -34.65 -21.84
N HIS A 481 -7.58 -35.27 -21.04
CA HIS A 481 -7.85 -36.71 -21.12
C HIS A 481 -8.53 -37.08 -22.45
N ALA A 482 -9.45 -36.27 -22.97
CA ALA A 482 -10.04 -36.52 -24.29
C ALA A 482 -8.99 -36.47 -25.43
N ALA A 483 -8.09 -35.49 -25.39
CA ALA A 483 -7.01 -35.35 -26.36
C ALA A 483 -5.95 -36.46 -26.25
N ALA A 484 -5.59 -36.88 -25.04
CA ALA A 484 -4.74 -38.05 -24.79
C ALA A 484 -5.39 -39.35 -25.30
N ALA A 485 -6.70 -39.52 -25.07
CA ALA A 485 -7.44 -40.68 -25.56
C ALA A 485 -7.45 -40.75 -27.10
N ALA A 486 -7.64 -39.62 -27.79
CA ALA A 486 -7.51 -39.55 -29.24
C ALA A 486 -6.11 -39.94 -29.72
N ALA A 487 -5.04 -39.41 -29.10
CA ALA A 487 -3.67 -39.77 -29.43
C ALA A 487 -3.39 -41.29 -29.24
N TYR A 488 -3.85 -41.88 -28.14
CA TYR A 488 -3.71 -43.33 -27.90
C TYR A 488 -4.56 -44.19 -28.85
N SER A 489 -5.75 -43.73 -29.25
CA SER A 489 -6.60 -44.40 -30.25
C SER A 489 -5.91 -44.50 -31.62
N GLU A 490 -5.31 -43.41 -32.09
CA GLU A 490 -4.55 -43.36 -33.34
C GLU A 490 -3.29 -44.26 -33.28
N MET A 491 -2.66 -44.36 -32.11
CA MET A 491 -1.58 -45.33 -31.84
C MET A 491 -2.07 -46.79 -31.69
N LYS A 492 -3.38 -47.05 -31.83
CA LYS A 492 -4.02 -48.36 -31.58
C LYS A 492 -3.84 -48.90 -30.15
N GLN A 493 -3.46 -48.05 -29.19
CA GLN A 493 -3.33 -48.40 -27.77
C GLN A 493 -4.70 -48.30 -27.08
N TYR A 494 -5.67 -49.06 -27.58
CA TYR A 494 -7.10 -48.91 -27.23
C TYR A 494 -7.39 -49.05 -25.73
N GLY A 495 -6.62 -49.86 -24.99
CA GLY A 495 -6.75 -49.97 -23.53
C GLY A 495 -6.52 -48.64 -22.81
N LYS A 496 -5.42 -47.94 -23.13
CA LYS A 496 -5.15 -46.60 -22.60
C LYS A 496 -6.15 -45.57 -23.11
N ALA A 497 -6.51 -45.64 -24.39
CA ALA A 497 -7.49 -44.74 -24.97
C ALA A 497 -8.82 -44.77 -24.19
N VAL A 498 -9.34 -45.97 -23.91
CA VAL A 498 -10.54 -46.16 -23.05
C VAL A 498 -10.34 -45.57 -21.67
N GLU A 499 -9.23 -45.87 -20.98
CA GLU A 499 -8.95 -45.33 -19.64
C GLU A 499 -9.02 -43.79 -19.61
N HIS A 500 -8.44 -43.13 -20.62
CA HIS A 500 -8.50 -41.68 -20.76
C HIS A 500 -9.89 -41.16 -21.17
N TYR A 501 -10.61 -41.84 -22.07
CA TYR A 501 -11.99 -41.48 -22.39
C TYR A 501 -12.89 -41.54 -21.15
N GLU A 502 -12.78 -42.58 -20.32
CA GLU A 502 -13.53 -42.69 -19.07
C GLU A 502 -13.16 -41.61 -18.06
N LYS A 503 -11.88 -41.24 -17.95
CA LYS A 503 -11.47 -40.11 -17.09
C LYS A 503 -12.02 -38.78 -17.62
N ALA A 504 -12.07 -38.58 -18.94
CA ALA A 504 -12.66 -37.38 -19.54
C ALA A 504 -14.18 -37.28 -19.26
N VAL A 505 -14.92 -38.39 -19.43
CA VAL A 505 -16.37 -38.46 -19.13
C VAL A 505 -16.64 -38.27 -17.64
N ARG A 506 -15.85 -38.89 -16.75
CA ARG A 506 -15.93 -38.65 -15.29
C ARG A 506 -15.61 -37.20 -14.91
N SER A 507 -14.79 -36.50 -15.69
CA SER A 507 -14.53 -35.06 -15.54
C SER A 507 -15.64 -34.16 -16.12
N GLY A 508 -16.80 -34.72 -16.49
CA GLY A 508 -17.95 -33.99 -16.99
C GLY A 508 -17.97 -33.70 -18.49
N VAL A 509 -17.00 -34.19 -19.28
CA VAL A 509 -16.99 -33.97 -20.73
C VAL A 509 -18.15 -34.72 -21.40
N ARG A 510 -19.06 -33.97 -22.03
CA ARG A 510 -20.24 -34.47 -22.74
C ARG A 510 -20.13 -34.16 -24.23
N ASP A 511 -19.34 -34.96 -24.94
CA ASP A 511 -19.11 -34.83 -26.38
C ASP A 511 -19.47 -36.14 -27.11
N PRO A 512 -20.41 -36.11 -28.07
CA PRO A 512 -20.74 -37.27 -28.92
C PRO A 512 -19.55 -37.86 -29.68
N GLU A 513 -18.58 -37.04 -30.12
CA GLU A 513 -17.40 -37.52 -30.86
C GLU A 513 -16.47 -38.31 -29.93
N LEU A 514 -16.30 -37.84 -28.68
CA LEU A 514 -15.60 -38.57 -27.62
C LEU A 514 -16.27 -39.92 -27.33
N GLN A 515 -17.61 -39.96 -27.20
CA GLN A 515 -18.35 -41.21 -26.98
C GLN A 515 -18.18 -42.19 -28.16
N LEU A 516 -18.16 -41.69 -29.40
CA LEU A 516 -17.90 -42.49 -30.60
C LEU A 516 -16.46 -43.05 -30.62
N GLY A 517 -15.46 -42.23 -30.28
CA GLY A 517 -14.07 -42.68 -30.13
C GLY A 517 -13.92 -43.77 -29.06
N MET A 518 -14.57 -43.57 -27.90
CA MET A 518 -14.60 -44.54 -26.81
C MET A 518 -15.30 -45.84 -27.21
N ALA A 519 -16.44 -45.77 -27.90
CA ALA A 519 -17.17 -46.93 -28.39
C ALA A 519 -16.35 -47.74 -29.40
N THR A 520 -15.66 -47.04 -30.32
CA THR A 520 -14.76 -47.65 -31.31
C THR A 520 -13.57 -48.33 -30.63
N ALA A 521 -12.98 -47.71 -29.61
CA ALA A 521 -11.90 -48.31 -28.83
C ALA A 521 -12.37 -49.55 -28.04
N TYR A 522 -13.56 -49.50 -27.42
CA TYR A 522 -14.19 -50.66 -26.80
C TYR A 522 -14.44 -51.82 -27.78
N GLN A 523 -14.96 -51.50 -28.97
CA GLN A 523 -15.15 -52.45 -30.05
C GLN A 523 -13.84 -53.13 -30.46
N LYS A 524 -12.74 -52.37 -30.62
CA LYS A 524 -11.41 -52.93 -30.96
C LYS A 524 -10.79 -53.77 -29.84
N LEU A 525 -11.28 -53.64 -28.60
CA LEU A 525 -10.94 -54.50 -27.45
C LEU A 525 -11.87 -55.72 -27.29
N GLY A 526 -12.87 -55.90 -28.16
CA GLY A 526 -13.88 -56.96 -28.04
C GLY A 526 -14.91 -56.72 -26.92
N LYS A 527 -14.88 -55.55 -26.27
CA LYS A 527 -15.77 -55.14 -25.16
C LYS A 527 -17.14 -54.71 -25.69
N SER A 528 -17.88 -55.68 -26.20
CA SER A 528 -19.06 -55.46 -27.04
C SER A 528 -20.26 -54.87 -26.29
N ARG A 529 -20.39 -55.08 -24.97
CA ARG A 529 -21.45 -54.45 -24.16
C ARG A 529 -21.17 -52.97 -23.94
N GLU A 530 -19.94 -52.65 -23.55
CA GLU A 530 -19.46 -51.30 -23.29
C GLU A 530 -19.43 -50.45 -24.58
N ALA A 531 -19.02 -51.04 -25.71
CA ALA A 531 -19.10 -50.41 -27.03
C ALA A 531 -20.55 -50.00 -27.36
N THR A 532 -21.52 -50.89 -27.14
CA THR A 532 -22.94 -50.62 -27.39
C THR A 532 -23.47 -49.48 -26.50
N ALA A 533 -23.12 -49.48 -25.21
CA ALA A 533 -23.52 -48.42 -24.28
C ALA A 533 -22.89 -47.06 -24.64
N ALA A 534 -21.64 -47.06 -25.12
CA ALA A 534 -20.95 -45.86 -25.59
C ALA A 534 -21.52 -45.36 -26.93
N PHE A 535 -21.86 -46.24 -27.88
CA PHE A 535 -22.56 -45.87 -29.12
C PHE A 535 -23.92 -45.23 -28.83
N GLY A 536 -24.72 -45.79 -27.92
CA GLY A 536 -25.99 -45.17 -27.50
C GLY A 536 -25.85 -43.79 -26.87
N LYS A 537 -24.73 -43.51 -26.18
CA LYS A 537 -24.38 -42.16 -25.70
C LYS A 537 -23.91 -41.25 -26.85
N ALA A 538 -23.20 -41.79 -27.85
CA ALA A 538 -22.78 -41.06 -29.03
C ALA A 538 -23.95 -40.64 -29.93
N THR A 539 -25.07 -41.36 -29.94
CA THR A 539 -26.28 -40.98 -30.70
C THR A 539 -27.23 -40.05 -29.94
N ALA A 540 -26.92 -39.65 -28.70
CA ALA A 540 -27.78 -38.80 -27.88
C ALA A 540 -28.10 -37.43 -28.52
N SER A 541 -29.03 -36.67 -27.93
CA SER A 541 -29.42 -35.33 -28.40
C SER A 541 -28.20 -34.41 -28.53
N GLY A 542 -27.92 -33.94 -29.74
CA GLY A 542 -26.72 -33.15 -30.09
C GLY A 542 -25.71 -33.86 -30.99
N ALA A 543 -25.84 -35.17 -31.22
CA ALA A 543 -25.00 -35.91 -32.16
C ALA A 543 -25.09 -35.35 -33.60
N SER A 544 -23.94 -35.17 -34.25
CA SER A 544 -23.86 -34.71 -35.65
C SER A 544 -24.29 -35.81 -36.63
N ARG A 545 -24.61 -35.44 -37.88
CA ARG A 545 -24.93 -36.42 -38.93
C ARG A 545 -23.77 -37.39 -39.20
N ASP A 546 -22.52 -36.92 -39.07
CA ASP A 546 -21.33 -37.75 -39.25
C ASP A 546 -21.19 -38.79 -38.12
N VAL A 547 -21.38 -38.37 -36.87
CA VAL A 547 -21.41 -39.28 -35.71
C VAL A 547 -22.47 -40.35 -35.89
N LEU A 548 -23.71 -39.98 -36.23
CA LEU A 548 -24.79 -40.95 -36.46
C LEU A 548 -24.47 -41.92 -37.61
N ALA A 549 -23.91 -41.42 -38.72
CA ALA A 549 -23.50 -42.27 -39.85
C ALA A 549 -22.39 -43.26 -39.47
N ARG A 550 -21.40 -42.82 -38.69
CA ARG A 550 -20.29 -43.67 -38.22
C ARG A 550 -20.73 -44.71 -37.19
N VAL A 551 -21.63 -44.35 -36.27
CA VAL A 551 -22.26 -45.32 -35.34
C VAL A 551 -23.05 -46.37 -36.12
N ALA A 552 -23.89 -45.95 -37.08
CA ALA A 552 -24.69 -46.87 -37.87
C ALA A 552 -23.81 -47.81 -38.73
N ALA A 553 -22.74 -47.30 -39.33
CA ALA A 553 -21.76 -48.09 -40.07
C ALA A 553 -21.01 -49.09 -39.17
N ALA A 554 -20.66 -48.71 -37.93
CA ALA A 554 -20.05 -49.62 -36.97
C ALA A 554 -21.01 -50.77 -36.60
N HIS A 555 -22.29 -50.47 -36.36
CA HIS A 555 -23.31 -51.50 -36.13
C HIS A 555 -23.52 -52.42 -37.35
N LEU A 556 -23.46 -51.90 -38.59
CA LEU A 556 -23.51 -52.73 -39.79
C LEU A 556 -22.32 -53.70 -39.88
N GLN A 557 -21.10 -53.24 -39.59
CA GLN A 557 -19.91 -54.09 -39.57
C GLN A 557 -20.02 -55.24 -38.55
N GLU A 558 -20.67 -55.00 -37.41
CA GLU A 558 -20.95 -56.02 -36.38
C GLU A 558 -22.19 -56.87 -36.66
N LYS A 559 -22.84 -56.72 -37.83
CA LYS A 559 -24.11 -57.39 -38.19
C LYS A 559 -25.28 -57.08 -37.24
N ARG A 560 -25.21 -55.95 -36.53
CA ARG A 560 -26.23 -55.47 -35.57
C ARG A 560 -27.28 -54.62 -36.30
N TYR A 561 -27.98 -55.27 -37.24
CA TYR A 561 -28.83 -54.59 -38.22
C TYR A 561 -29.98 -53.78 -37.59
N ASP A 562 -30.56 -54.24 -36.47
CA ASP A 562 -31.56 -53.49 -35.71
C ASP A 562 -31.02 -52.15 -35.18
N GLN A 563 -29.83 -52.17 -34.59
CA GLN A 563 -29.19 -50.97 -34.04
C GLN A 563 -28.80 -50.02 -35.16
N ALA A 564 -28.22 -50.53 -36.25
CA ALA A 564 -27.93 -49.73 -37.44
C ALA A 564 -29.19 -49.06 -38.01
N ALA A 565 -30.28 -49.82 -38.21
CA ALA A 565 -31.55 -49.29 -38.71
C ALA A 565 -32.17 -48.27 -37.74
N ASN A 566 -32.07 -48.47 -36.43
CA ASN A 566 -32.50 -47.49 -35.42
C ASN A 566 -31.69 -46.18 -35.54
N THR A 567 -30.36 -46.25 -35.63
CA THR A 567 -29.51 -45.07 -35.80
C THR A 567 -29.76 -44.36 -37.13
N TYR A 568 -29.97 -45.08 -38.24
CA TYR A 568 -30.35 -44.47 -39.51
C TYR A 568 -31.75 -43.81 -39.46
N ARG A 569 -32.75 -44.43 -38.81
CA ARG A 569 -34.07 -43.81 -38.58
C ARG A 569 -33.96 -42.52 -37.76
N GLU A 570 -33.11 -42.51 -36.74
CA GLU A 570 -32.80 -41.29 -35.99
C GLU A 570 -32.10 -40.23 -36.88
N MET A 571 -31.15 -40.65 -37.72
CA MET A 571 -30.42 -39.74 -38.60
C MET A 571 -31.33 -39.06 -39.63
N VAL A 572 -32.24 -39.79 -40.29
CA VAL A 572 -33.22 -39.19 -41.22
C VAL A 572 -34.25 -38.32 -40.52
N ARG A 573 -34.62 -38.66 -39.26
CA ARG A 573 -35.53 -37.83 -38.44
C ARG A 573 -34.89 -36.49 -38.06
N ARG A 574 -33.60 -36.49 -37.68
CA ARG A 574 -32.87 -35.27 -37.25
C ARG A 574 -32.36 -34.44 -38.43
N PHE A 575 -32.03 -35.08 -39.55
CA PHE A 575 -31.44 -34.44 -40.73
C PHE A 575 -32.20 -34.84 -42.01
N PRO A 576 -33.46 -34.40 -42.17
CA PRO A 576 -34.28 -34.72 -43.34
C PRO A 576 -33.69 -34.16 -44.64
N GLY A 577 -34.10 -34.72 -45.79
CA GLY A 577 -33.79 -34.17 -47.11
C GLY A 577 -32.44 -34.57 -47.72
N LYS A 578 -31.87 -35.73 -47.38
CA LYS A 578 -30.68 -36.28 -48.07
C LYS A 578 -30.85 -37.76 -48.42
N GLY A 579 -30.83 -38.08 -49.72
CA GLY A 579 -31.01 -39.44 -50.27
C GLY A 579 -30.18 -40.50 -49.55
N ARG A 580 -28.86 -40.32 -49.54
CA ARG A 580 -27.87 -41.20 -48.86
C ARG A 580 -28.21 -41.62 -47.43
N SER A 581 -28.94 -40.80 -46.67
CA SER A 581 -29.35 -41.14 -45.31
C SER A 581 -30.44 -42.21 -45.29
N TYR A 582 -31.35 -42.17 -46.27
CA TYR A 582 -32.37 -43.19 -46.52
C TYR A 582 -31.79 -44.41 -47.22
N THR A 583 -30.77 -44.26 -48.08
CA THR A 583 -30.04 -45.40 -48.68
C THR A 583 -29.43 -46.28 -47.59
N GLY A 584 -28.70 -45.69 -46.64
CA GLY A 584 -28.14 -46.42 -45.50
C GLY A 584 -29.21 -47.08 -44.60
N LEU A 585 -30.39 -46.44 -44.46
CA LEU A 585 -31.54 -47.07 -43.80
C LEU A 585 -32.04 -48.30 -44.58
N GLY A 586 -32.17 -48.18 -45.90
CA GLY A 586 -32.57 -49.28 -46.79
C GLY A 586 -31.58 -50.44 -46.72
N ASP A 587 -30.27 -50.14 -46.73
CA ASP A 587 -29.21 -51.14 -46.60
C ASP A 587 -29.31 -51.90 -45.26
N ALA A 588 -29.51 -51.18 -44.16
CA ALA A 588 -29.67 -51.79 -42.84
C ALA A 588 -30.93 -52.67 -42.72
N LEU A 589 -32.06 -52.23 -43.27
CA LEU A 589 -33.32 -53.00 -43.27
C LEU A 589 -33.24 -54.21 -44.21
N SER A 590 -32.63 -54.06 -45.39
CA SER A 590 -32.38 -55.15 -46.34
C SER A 590 -31.49 -56.24 -45.72
N LEU A 591 -30.41 -55.85 -45.04
CA LEU A 591 -29.54 -56.79 -44.31
C LEU A 591 -30.22 -57.43 -43.10
N LYS A 592 -31.12 -56.72 -42.41
CA LYS A 592 -32.00 -57.30 -41.38
C LYS A 592 -32.98 -58.34 -41.97
N GLY A 593 -33.34 -58.21 -43.23
CA GLY A 593 -34.39 -59.02 -43.89
C GLY A 593 -35.77 -58.34 -43.93
N ASP A 594 -35.89 -57.12 -43.42
CA ASP A 594 -37.09 -56.28 -43.55
C ASP A 594 -37.13 -55.65 -44.96
N LEU A 595 -37.56 -56.45 -45.94
CA LEU A 595 -37.59 -56.06 -47.34
C LEU A 595 -38.63 -54.97 -47.65
N ASP A 596 -39.73 -54.92 -46.89
CA ASP A 596 -40.76 -53.87 -47.04
C ASP A 596 -40.25 -52.52 -46.54
N GLY A 597 -39.67 -52.48 -45.34
CA GLY A 597 -39.00 -51.29 -44.82
C GLY A 597 -37.83 -50.85 -45.70
N ALA A 598 -37.08 -51.79 -46.28
CA ALA A 598 -36.01 -51.48 -47.22
C ALA A 598 -36.53 -50.82 -48.50
N VAL A 599 -37.58 -51.36 -49.12
CA VAL A 599 -38.20 -50.77 -50.33
C VAL A 599 -38.73 -49.36 -50.06
N ASP A 600 -39.40 -49.12 -48.93
CA ASP A 600 -39.87 -47.78 -48.55
C ASP A 600 -38.71 -46.80 -48.32
N ALA A 601 -37.66 -47.23 -47.63
CA ALA A 601 -36.46 -46.43 -47.41
C ALA A 601 -35.75 -46.07 -48.73
N TYR A 602 -35.50 -47.03 -49.62
CA TYR A 602 -34.88 -46.74 -50.92
C TYR A 602 -35.79 -45.88 -51.82
N LYS A 603 -37.12 -46.06 -51.78
CA LYS A 603 -38.06 -45.15 -52.48
C LYS A 603 -37.96 -43.71 -51.96
N LYS A 604 -37.80 -43.52 -50.65
CA LYS A 604 -37.54 -42.19 -50.06
C LYS A 604 -36.17 -41.65 -50.44
N ALA A 605 -35.15 -42.51 -50.54
CA ALA A 605 -33.82 -42.11 -51.02
C ALA A 605 -33.88 -41.52 -52.43
N VAL A 606 -34.41 -42.26 -53.42
CA VAL A 606 -34.48 -41.80 -54.83
C VAL A 606 -35.45 -40.64 -55.06
N ARG A 607 -36.42 -40.43 -54.16
CA ARG A 607 -37.27 -39.22 -54.17
C ARG A 607 -36.51 -37.96 -53.72
N HIS A 608 -35.55 -38.11 -52.81
CA HIS A 608 -34.71 -37.00 -52.34
C HIS A 608 -33.45 -36.79 -53.19
N ASP A 609 -32.94 -37.84 -53.82
CA ASP A 609 -31.80 -37.80 -54.74
C ASP A 609 -32.05 -38.74 -55.95
N PRO A 610 -32.71 -38.25 -57.02
CA PRO A 610 -33.00 -39.04 -58.21
C PRO A 610 -31.77 -39.48 -59.01
N ALA A 611 -30.58 -38.99 -58.66
CA ALA A 611 -29.30 -39.37 -59.26
C ALA A 611 -28.51 -40.38 -58.41
N GLU A 612 -29.10 -40.93 -57.33
CA GLU A 612 -28.41 -41.88 -56.45
C GLU A 612 -28.50 -43.32 -56.98
N ASP A 613 -27.56 -43.68 -57.86
CA ASP A 613 -27.37 -45.01 -58.44
C ASP A 613 -27.46 -46.18 -57.43
N LYS A 614 -26.82 -46.03 -56.26
CA LYS A 614 -26.80 -47.04 -55.19
C LYS A 614 -28.17 -47.26 -54.55
N ALA A 615 -29.00 -46.22 -54.46
CA ALA A 615 -30.35 -46.36 -53.94
C ALA A 615 -31.24 -47.17 -54.91
N TYR A 616 -31.08 -46.96 -56.22
CA TYR A 616 -31.74 -47.78 -57.24
C TYR A 616 -31.23 -49.22 -57.27
N LEU A 617 -29.92 -49.45 -57.11
CA LEU A 617 -29.34 -50.81 -56.99
C LEU A 617 -29.90 -51.56 -55.77
N GLY A 618 -29.97 -50.87 -54.61
CA GLY A 618 -30.55 -51.42 -53.38
C GLY A 618 -32.04 -51.71 -53.51
N LEU A 619 -32.81 -50.81 -54.13
CA LEU A 619 -34.23 -50.99 -54.43
C LEU A 619 -34.46 -52.22 -55.34
N GLY A 620 -33.64 -52.38 -56.38
CA GLY A 620 -33.70 -53.55 -57.27
C GLY A 620 -33.41 -54.86 -56.53
N ALA A 621 -32.40 -54.87 -55.65
CA ALA A 621 -32.08 -56.03 -54.83
C ALA A 621 -33.16 -56.37 -53.79
N ALA A 622 -33.81 -55.36 -53.20
CA ALA A 622 -34.92 -55.59 -52.29
C ALA A 622 -36.14 -56.17 -53.03
N TYR A 623 -36.50 -55.63 -54.20
CA TYR A 623 -37.58 -56.17 -55.02
C TYR A 623 -37.28 -57.58 -55.57
N GLU A 624 -36.06 -57.87 -56.00
CA GLU A 624 -35.64 -59.21 -56.42
C GLU A 624 -35.87 -60.22 -55.29
N ARG A 625 -35.42 -59.89 -54.07
CA ARG A 625 -35.59 -60.75 -52.89
C ARG A 625 -37.06 -60.93 -52.47
N LYS A 626 -37.95 -60.00 -52.83
CA LYS A 626 -39.40 -60.14 -52.67
C LYS A 626 -40.09 -60.93 -53.80
N GLY A 627 -39.38 -61.28 -54.88
CA GLY A 627 -39.95 -61.92 -56.07
C GLY A 627 -40.63 -60.96 -57.07
N ASN A 628 -40.55 -59.64 -56.83
CA ASN A 628 -41.16 -58.62 -57.69
C ASN A 628 -40.25 -58.29 -58.88
N LEU A 629 -40.11 -59.24 -59.82
CA LEU A 629 -39.14 -59.20 -60.90
C LEU A 629 -39.25 -57.97 -61.82
N GLU A 630 -40.47 -57.52 -62.15
CA GLU A 630 -40.67 -56.33 -63.01
C GLU A 630 -40.11 -55.04 -62.38
N GLU A 631 -40.41 -54.82 -61.10
CA GLU A 631 -39.95 -53.64 -60.37
C GLU A 631 -38.45 -53.72 -60.06
N ALA A 632 -37.93 -54.93 -59.83
CA ALA A 632 -36.50 -55.18 -59.74
C ALA A 632 -35.77 -54.82 -61.04
N LEU A 633 -36.31 -55.23 -62.20
CA LEU A 633 -35.75 -54.92 -63.52
C LEU A 633 -35.68 -53.41 -63.75
N LYS A 634 -36.79 -52.68 -63.54
CA LYS A 634 -36.85 -51.22 -63.69
C LYS A 634 -35.82 -50.51 -62.81
N ALA A 635 -35.71 -50.91 -61.54
CA ALA A 635 -34.77 -50.31 -60.61
C ALA A 635 -33.30 -50.59 -61.00
N TYR A 636 -32.97 -51.81 -61.43
CA TYR A 636 -31.63 -52.14 -61.92
C TYR A 636 -31.26 -51.44 -63.23
N GLN A 637 -32.20 -51.33 -64.17
CA GLN A 637 -32.02 -50.52 -65.38
C GLN A 637 -31.75 -49.07 -65.00
N LYS A 638 -32.52 -48.48 -64.07
CA LYS A 638 -32.32 -47.09 -63.67
C LYS A 638 -30.98 -46.84 -62.96
N ALA A 639 -30.53 -47.78 -62.13
CA ALA A 639 -29.19 -47.72 -61.53
C ALA A 639 -28.08 -47.72 -62.58
N TRP A 640 -28.23 -48.51 -63.65
CA TRP A 640 -27.28 -48.59 -64.75
C TRP A 640 -27.34 -47.38 -65.71
N GLU A 641 -28.53 -46.82 -65.96
CA GLU A 641 -28.69 -45.57 -66.72
C GLU A 641 -27.97 -44.40 -66.03
N ILE A 642 -28.07 -44.31 -64.70
CA ILE A 642 -27.43 -43.26 -63.90
C ILE A 642 -25.91 -43.48 -63.83
N ASN A 643 -25.48 -44.74 -63.70
CA ASN A 643 -24.06 -45.10 -63.62
C ASN A 643 -23.76 -46.36 -64.47
N PRO A 644 -23.34 -46.19 -65.74
CA PRO A 644 -23.01 -47.30 -66.63
C PRO A 644 -21.89 -48.21 -66.12
N ASP A 645 -20.96 -47.68 -65.33
CA ASP A 645 -19.83 -48.41 -64.75
C ASP A 645 -20.26 -49.36 -63.61
N LEU A 646 -21.48 -49.21 -63.08
CA LEU A 646 -22.04 -50.07 -62.04
C LEU A 646 -22.44 -51.45 -62.61
N SER A 647 -21.44 -52.24 -63.02
CA SER A 647 -21.63 -53.47 -63.80
C SER A 647 -22.49 -54.53 -63.10
N GLN A 648 -22.64 -54.44 -61.77
CA GLN A 648 -23.58 -55.26 -61.01
C GLN A 648 -25.04 -55.00 -61.40
N ALA A 649 -25.43 -53.74 -61.64
CA ALA A 649 -26.78 -53.36 -62.05
C ALA A 649 -27.11 -53.93 -63.44
N ALA A 650 -26.20 -53.77 -64.40
CA ALA A 650 -26.34 -54.31 -65.75
C ALA A 650 -26.48 -55.85 -65.78
N ARG A 651 -25.62 -56.56 -65.02
CA ARG A 651 -25.74 -58.02 -64.86
C ARG A 651 -27.09 -58.40 -64.27
N LYS A 652 -27.47 -57.79 -63.15
CA LYS A 652 -28.74 -58.09 -62.47
C LYS A 652 -29.97 -57.81 -63.33
N ALA A 653 -29.98 -56.72 -64.10
CA ALA A 653 -31.06 -56.45 -65.06
C ALA A 653 -31.17 -57.56 -66.13
N ARG A 654 -30.05 -58.04 -66.68
CA ARG A 654 -30.02 -59.18 -67.61
C ARG A 654 -30.53 -60.46 -66.95
N ASP A 655 -30.05 -60.79 -65.75
CA ASP A 655 -30.43 -62.01 -65.01
C ASP A 655 -31.92 -62.05 -64.65
N ILE A 656 -32.52 -60.89 -64.34
CA ILE A 656 -33.96 -60.76 -64.09
C ILE A 656 -34.73 -60.96 -65.40
N ARG A 657 -34.28 -60.36 -66.51
CA ARG A 657 -34.97 -60.49 -67.81
C ARG A 657 -34.98 -61.93 -68.34
N VAL A 658 -33.91 -62.69 -68.12
CA VAL A 658 -33.87 -64.14 -68.44
C VAL A 658 -34.91 -64.91 -67.61
N ARG A 659 -34.91 -64.76 -66.28
CA ARG A 659 -35.86 -65.44 -65.38
C ARG A 659 -37.33 -65.10 -65.68
N MET A 660 -37.61 -63.88 -66.16
CA MET A 660 -38.96 -63.49 -66.59
C MET A 660 -39.38 -64.19 -67.90
N LEU A 661 -38.46 -64.37 -68.84
CA LEU A 661 -38.73 -65.10 -70.08
C LEU A 661 -38.98 -66.59 -69.81
N GLU A 662 -38.13 -67.23 -68.99
CA GLU A 662 -38.29 -68.63 -68.57
C GLU A 662 -39.65 -68.87 -67.89
N LYS A 663 -40.04 -67.98 -66.97
CA LYS A 663 -41.34 -68.04 -66.28
C LYS A 663 -42.55 -67.84 -67.20
N ASN A 664 -42.38 -67.14 -68.32
CA ASN A 664 -43.42 -66.94 -69.33
C ASN A 664 -43.47 -68.05 -70.39
N GLN A 665 -42.41 -68.86 -70.52
CA GLN A 665 -42.34 -70.02 -71.43
C GLN A 665 -42.78 -71.33 -70.75
N GLY A 666 -42.81 -71.38 -69.42
CA GLY A 666 -43.31 -72.52 -68.62
C GLY A 666 -44.70 -72.32 -68.02
N ARG A 667 -45.60 -71.63 -68.73
CA ARG A 667 -46.98 -71.32 -68.30
C ARG A 667 -48.01 -71.71 -69.35
#